data_AF-S8E491-F1
#
_entry.id   AF-S8E491-F1
#
_cell.length_a   1.000
_cell.length_b   1.000
_cell.length_c   1.000
_cell.angle_alpha   90.00
_cell.angle_beta   90.00
_cell.angle_gamma   90.00
#
_symmetry.space_group_name_H-M   'P 1'
#
loop_
_entity.id
_entity.type
_entity.pdbx_description
1 polymer ?
#
loop_
_entity_poly.entity_id
_entity_poly.type
_entity_poly.pdbx_seq_one_letter_code
_entity_poly.pdbx_strand_id
1 'polypeptide(L)'
;MADVKRDVHNPVLFECAWEVANKVGGIYTVIKTKVPVTVSEYGDRYCLIGPLSYKTAPMEVEAQEPTDPHLAVTLENMRNAGVKALYGRWLIEGAPHVLLFDTGSQYSRLDEWKGDLWNLAGIPTPPNDHETNETIVFGYIVAWFLGEYVSRQLDTAVVAHFHEWQAGLAIPLLRKRHVDVTTIFTTHATLLGRYLCAGSVDFYNNLQYFDVDHEAGKRGIYHRYCIERSAAHCADVFTTVSHITAYESEHLLKRKPDGVLPNGLNVVKFQAMHEFQNLHQTAKAKIHDFVRGHFYGHFNFSLDDTLYVFTAGRYEYRNKGVDMYIESLARLNYRLKKSGSKMTVVAFIIMPAATHSYTIDALKGQAVTKQLRDTVTEIQNRVGARLFEHAIRSNGEHSTLPSPEVLLSEEDKVLLKRRIFALKRNALPPVTTHNMADDNNDPILTQIRRVELFNNESDRVKIVFHPDFLNSNNPILGLDYEEFVRGCHLGIFPSYYEPWGYTPAECTVMGIPSVTTNLSGFGCFMQDLIERPEDEGCYIVDRRSQSVEDSVNQLTDHVFSFTQKTRRQRINQRNRVERLSPLLDWKNLGIEYSKARQLALRRAYPDAFYGVGGEGEEEEFDFGMERMMPNSVPASPRFRMSGIATPGDIGTLTEEMQALGTSDYRGYHWPSQADDEDEGYPFPLVMKVRSRASSVMSGASTPGGGKSNSLSEGDLRKADAALSQVNGVNGVNGNH
;
A
#
# COMPACT_ATOMS: atom_id res chain seq x y z
N MET A 1 21.16 -43.52 15.41
CA MET A 1 22.01 -42.58 16.17
C MET A 1 22.84 -41.83 15.15
N ALA A 2 22.38 -40.65 14.73
CA ALA A 2 23.25 -39.70 14.06
C ALA A 2 23.55 -38.63 15.11
N ASP A 3 24.76 -38.68 15.68
CA ASP A 3 25.31 -37.69 16.61
C ASP A 3 25.68 -36.37 15.90
N VAL A 4 25.33 -36.20 14.62
CA VAL A 4 25.63 -35.00 13.85
C VAL A 4 24.43 -34.06 13.95
N LYS A 5 24.56 -33.03 14.79
CA LYS A 5 23.61 -31.92 14.85
C LYS A 5 23.77 -31.06 13.60
N ARG A 6 22.67 -30.74 12.92
CA ARG A 6 22.66 -29.77 11.81
C ARG A 6 23.14 -28.39 12.28
N ASP A 7 23.89 -27.69 11.44
CA ASP A 7 24.25 -26.29 11.65
C ASP A 7 23.03 -25.39 11.48
N VAL A 8 22.59 -24.79 12.58
CA VAL A 8 21.46 -23.85 12.65
C VAL A 8 21.89 -22.40 12.44
N HIS A 9 23.20 -22.10 12.46
CA HIS A 9 23.72 -20.74 12.30
C HIS A 9 23.89 -20.34 10.84
N ASN A 10 24.16 -21.31 9.94
CA ASN A 10 24.26 -21.07 8.49
C ASN A 10 23.21 -21.85 7.68
N PRO A 11 21.90 -21.72 7.96
CA PRO A 11 20.86 -22.53 7.32
C PRO A 11 20.74 -22.26 5.82
N VAL A 12 20.25 -23.23 5.05
CA VAL A 12 19.79 -23.03 3.67
C VAL A 12 18.36 -22.50 3.69
N LEU A 13 18.05 -21.50 2.85
CA LEU A 13 16.72 -20.91 2.75
C LEU A 13 16.09 -21.20 1.38
N PHE A 14 15.00 -21.94 1.40
CA PHE A 14 14.09 -22.09 0.26
C PHE A 14 12.84 -21.23 0.47
N GLU A 15 12.64 -20.23 -0.37
CA GLU A 15 11.46 -19.36 -0.30
C GLU A 15 10.52 -19.67 -1.46
N CYS A 16 9.34 -20.19 -1.13
CA CYS A 16 8.38 -20.76 -2.07
C CYS A 16 7.19 -19.82 -2.26
N ALA A 17 6.91 -19.44 -3.50
CA ALA A 17 5.71 -18.66 -3.82
C ALA A 17 5.24 -18.92 -5.25
N TRP A 18 3.93 -18.74 -5.47
CA TRP A 18 3.34 -18.87 -6.81
C TRP A 18 3.85 -17.81 -7.80
N GLU A 19 4.27 -16.65 -7.28
CA GLU A 19 4.63 -15.46 -8.08
C GLU A 19 6.15 -15.34 -8.36
N VAL A 20 6.97 -16.33 -8.02
CA VAL A 20 8.41 -16.31 -8.36
C VAL A 20 8.59 -16.35 -9.88
N ALA A 21 9.27 -15.34 -10.44
CA ALA A 21 9.48 -15.17 -11.89
C ALA A 21 8.18 -15.20 -12.73
N ASN A 22 7.04 -14.88 -12.10
CA ASN A 22 5.73 -14.85 -12.74
C ASN A 22 4.82 -13.81 -12.06
N LYS A 23 4.74 -12.61 -12.62
CA LYS A 23 3.94 -11.52 -12.04
C LYS A 23 2.43 -11.77 -12.20
N VAL A 24 1.79 -12.20 -11.12
CA VAL A 24 0.33 -12.40 -11.04
C VAL A 24 -0.34 -11.32 -10.17
N GLY A 25 0.33 -10.90 -9.10
CA GLY A 25 -0.23 -10.04 -8.07
C GLY A 25 0.83 -9.19 -7.36
N GLY A 26 0.58 -8.93 -6.08
CA GLY A 26 1.44 -8.10 -5.25
C GLY A 26 2.63 -8.85 -4.65
N ILE A 27 2.56 -10.19 -4.57
CA ILE A 27 3.59 -11.00 -3.92
C ILE A 27 4.86 -11.01 -4.76
N TYR A 28 4.74 -10.95 -6.09
CA TYR A 28 5.85 -10.70 -6.99
C TYR A 28 6.66 -9.48 -6.54
N THR A 29 5.98 -8.38 -6.21
CA THR A 29 6.63 -7.14 -5.74
C THR A 29 7.27 -7.32 -4.37
N VAL A 30 6.60 -8.00 -3.42
CA VAL A 30 7.17 -8.32 -2.09
C VAL A 30 8.52 -9.02 -2.29
N ILE A 31 8.51 -10.14 -3.00
CA ILE A 31 9.67 -11.01 -3.13
C ILE A 31 10.77 -10.29 -3.91
N LYS A 32 10.43 -9.72 -5.07
CA LYS A 32 11.39 -9.00 -5.92
C LYS A 32 12.12 -7.89 -5.16
N THR A 33 11.40 -7.11 -4.35
CA THR A 33 12.02 -6.00 -3.61
C THR A 33 12.75 -6.47 -2.36
N LYS A 34 12.34 -7.58 -1.73
CA LYS A 34 13.01 -8.15 -0.55
C LYS A 34 14.33 -8.87 -0.89
N VAL A 35 14.42 -9.42 -2.10
CA VAL A 35 15.55 -10.23 -2.58
C VAL A 35 16.92 -9.62 -2.27
N PRO A 36 17.22 -8.33 -2.56
CA PRO A 36 18.54 -7.76 -2.30
C PRO A 36 18.98 -7.87 -0.84
N VAL A 37 18.07 -7.64 0.12
CA VAL A 37 18.37 -7.75 1.55
C VAL A 37 18.52 -9.23 1.95
N THR A 38 17.70 -10.12 1.40
CA THR A 38 17.82 -11.57 1.69
C THR A 38 19.10 -12.17 1.12
N VAL A 39 19.50 -11.78 -0.09
CA VAL A 39 20.77 -12.19 -0.72
C VAL A 39 21.95 -11.63 0.06
N SER A 40 21.86 -10.40 0.59
CA SER A 40 22.91 -9.85 1.45
C SER A 40 23.12 -10.67 2.73
N GLU A 41 22.08 -11.34 3.23
CA GLU A 41 22.14 -12.16 4.45
C GLU A 41 22.55 -13.62 4.16
N TYR A 42 22.02 -14.22 3.09
CA TYR A 42 22.19 -15.65 2.80
C TYR A 42 23.21 -15.95 1.71
N GLY A 43 23.50 -15.00 0.82
CA GLY A 43 24.32 -15.23 -0.38
C GLY A 43 23.73 -16.36 -1.25
N ASP A 44 24.58 -17.29 -1.68
CA ASP A 44 24.17 -18.44 -2.50
C ASP A 44 23.37 -19.52 -1.73
N ARG A 45 23.21 -19.39 -0.40
CA ARG A 45 22.35 -20.29 0.41
C ARG A 45 20.85 -19.99 0.26
N TYR A 46 20.48 -19.00 -0.54
CA TYR A 46 19.11 -18.58 -0.78
C TYR A 46 18.64 -18.99 -2.17
N CYS A 47 17.55 -19.76 -2.22
CA CYS A 47 16.92 -20.20 -3.45
C CYS A 47 15.40 -19.97 -3.39
N LEU A 48 14.86 -19.34 -4.43
CA LEU A 48 13.43 -19.13 -4.60
C LEU A 48 12.82 -20.30 -5.39
N ILE A 49 11.66 -20.79 -4.98
CA ILE A 49 10.94 -21.88 -5.63
C ILE A 49 9.58 -21.40 -6.12
N GLY A 50 9.25 -21.69 -7.39
CA GLY A 50 7.95 -21.34 -7.98
C GLY A 50 7.52 -22.27 -9.12
N PRO A 51 6.30 -22.11 -9.64
CA PRO A 51 5.86 -22.82 -10.84
C PRO A 51 6.52 -22.23 -12.10
N LEU A 52 6.88 -23.08 -13.06
CA LEU A 52 7.46 -22.67 -14.33
C LEU A 52 6.39 -22.12 -15.27
N SER A 53 6.42 -20.81 -15.51
CA SER A 53 5.64 -20.18 -16.57
C SER A 53 6.46 -20.05 -17.85
N TYR A 54 6.13 -20.85 -18.87
CA TYR A 54 6.79 -20.77 -20.19
C TYR A 54 6.62 -19.42 -20.90
N LYS A 55 5.67 -18.58 -20.46
CA LYS A 55 5.45 -17.25 -21.03
C LYS A 55 6.44 -16.21 -20.49
N THR A 56 6.79 -16.29 -19.21
CA THR A 56 7.58 -15.25 -18.52
C THR A 56 9.01 -15.70 -18.21
N ALA A 57 9.21 -16.98 -17.87
CA ALA A 57 10.51 -17.48 -17.42
C ALA A 57 11.66 -17.23 -18.42
N PRO A 58 11.51 -17.39 -19.75
CA PRO A 58 12.59 -17.10 -20.70
C PRO A 58 13.04 -15.63 -20.74
N MET A 59 12.19 -14.70 -20.27
CA MET A 59 12.51 -13.27 -20.21
C MET A 59 13.06 -12.84 -18.86
N GLU A 60 12.76 -13.59 -17.80
CA GLU A 60 13.13 -13.23 -16.42
C GLU A 60 14.27 -14.08 -15.85
N VAL A 61 14.57 -15.28 -16.37
CA VAL A 61 15.50 -16.21 -15.74
C VAL A 61 16.64 -16.58 -16.68
N GLU A 62 17.87 -16.44 -16.18
CA GLU A 62 19.08 -16.98 -16.81
C GLU A 62 19.31 -18.42 -16.32
N ALA A 63 19.17 -19.38 -17.22
CA ALA A 63 19.34 -20.80 -16.91
C ALA A 63 20.80 -21.12 -16.53
N GLN A 64 20.99 -21.87 -15.44
CA GLN A 64 22.29 -22.31 -14.96
C GLN A 64 22.20 -23.73 -14.42
N GLU A 65 23.33 -24.41 -14.21
CA GLU A 65 23.37 -25.67 -13.47
C GLU A 65 23.69 -25.40 -12.00
N PRO A 66 23.14 -26.20 -11.05
CA PRO A 66 23.38 -26.04 -9.62
C PRO A 66 24.84 -26.29 -9.25
N THR A 67 25.38 -25.41 -8.40
CA THR A 67 26.75 -25.52 -7.85
C THR A 67 26.79 -26.41 -6.61
N ASP A 68 25.71 -26.46 -5.83
CA ASP A 68 25.56 -27.36 -4.68
C ASP A 68 25.43 -28.83 -5.17
N PRO A 69 26.36 -29.73 -4.81
CA PRO A 69 26.28 -31.14 -5.21
C PRO A 69 25.01 -31.84 -4.73
N HIS A 70 24.50 -31.51 -3.54
CA HIS A 70 23.27 -32.09 -3.01
C HIS A 70 22.06 -31.67 -3.85
N LEU A 71 22.04 -30.40 -4.27
CA LEU A 71 21.01 -29.86 -5.15
C LEU A 71 21.08 -30.50 -6.54
N ALA A 72 22.27 -30.59 -7.13
CA ALA A 72 22.51 -31.19 -8.44
C ALA A 72 21.98 -32.63 -8.52
N VAL A 73 22.38 -33.46 -7.56
CA VAL A 73 21.93 -34.87 -7.47
C VAL A 73 20.43 -34.96 -7.22
N THR A 74 19.85 -34.07 -6.41
CA THR A 74 18.40 -34.03 -6.17
C THR A 74 17.65 -33.75 -7.46
N LEU A 75 18.06 -32.72 -8.21
CA LEU A 75 17.43 -32.36 -9.48
C LEU A 75 17.62 -33.43 -10.56
N GLU A 76 18.77 -34.11 -10.59
CA GLU A 76 19.02 -35.23 -11.50
C GLU A 76 18.07 -36.41 -11.22
N ASN A 77 17.87 -36.79 -9.95
CA ASN A 77 16.95 -37.87 -9.59
C ASN A 77 15.50 -37.52 -9.90
N MET A 78 15.07 -36.29 -9.60
CA MET A 78 13.74 -35.81 -9.98
C MET A 78 13.56 -35.79 -11.51
N ARG A 79 14.59 -35.39 -12.27
CA ARG A 79 14.59 -35.41 -13.74
C ARG A 79 14.47 -36.84 -14.28
N ASN A 80 15.19 -37.79 -13.68
CA ASN A 80 15.09 -39.22 -14.03
C ASN A 80 13.69 -39.79 -13.73
N ALA A 81 13.01 -39.26 -12.73
CA ALA A 81 11.61 -39.59 -12.43
C ALA A 81 10.59 -38.81 -13.28
N GLY A 82 11.04 -38.02 -14.26
CA GLY A 82 10.22 -37.30 -15.23
C GLY A 82 9.80 -35.90 -14.81
N VAL A 83 10.31 -35.36 -13.69
CA VAL A 83 10.02 -33.98 -13.28
C VAL A 83 10.86 -33.02 -14.11
N LYS A 84 10.20 -32.07 -14.77
CA LYS A 84 10.88 -30.99 -15.50
C LYS A 84 11.00 -29.76 -14.60
N ALA A 85 12.19 -29.17 -14.57
CA ALA A 85 12.46 -27.96 -13.80
C ALA A 85 13.47 -27.07 -14.54
N LEU A 86 13.41 -25.77 -14.28
CA LEU A 86 14.38 -24.78 -14.71
C LEU A 86 15.11 -24.26 -13.46
N TYR A 87 16.41 -24.48 -13.39
CA TYR A 87 17.28 -23.88 -12.38
C TYR A 87 18.05 -22.71 -13.01
N GLY A 88 18.27 -21.64 -12.26
CA GLY A 88 18.94 -20.45 -12.79
C GLY A 88 19.04 -19.30 -11.80
N ARG A 89 19.30 -18.10 -12.34
CA ARG A 89 19.24 -16.83 -11.60
C ARG A 89 18.13 -15.95 -12.12
N TRP A 90 17.37 -15.34 -11.21
CA TRP A 90 16.35 -14.37 -11.57
C TRP A 90 17.00 -13.03 -11.92
N LEU A 91 16.71 -12.48 -13.10
CA LEU A 91 17.27 -11.24 -13.64
C LEU A 91 16.65 -9.99 -12.97
N ILE A 92 16.82 -9.89 -11.66
CA ILE A 92 16.45 -8.76 -10.82
C ILE A 92 17.65 -8.33 -9.97
N GLU A 93 17.54 -7.19 -9.29
CA GLU A 93 18.56 -6.75 -8.33
C GLU A 93 18.83 -7.85 -7.28
N GLY A 94 20.11 -8.15 -7.03
CA GLY A 94 20.54 -9.26 -6.17
C GLY A 94 20.72 -10.62 -6.85
N ALA A 95 20.16 -10.83 -8.06
CA ALA A 95 20.31 -12.05 -8.86
C ALA A 95 20.23 -13.39 -8.08
N PRO A 96 19.14 -13.65 -7.34
CA PRO A 96 19.01 -14.83 -6.49
C PRO A 96 18.89 -16.11 -7.32
N HIS A 97 19.24 -17.25 -6.72
CA HIS A 97 18.93 -18.55 -7.31
C HIS A 97 17.42 -18.78 -7.37
N VAL A 98 16.96 -19.36 -8.47
CA VAL A 98 15.56 -19.77 -8.67
C VAL A 98 15.49 -21.21 -9.15
N LEU A 99 14.49 -21.94 -8.65
CA LEU A 99 14.10 -23.27 -9.08
C LEU A 99 12.62 -23.26 -9.46
N LEU A 100 12.34 -23.38 -10.76
CA LEU A 100 10.99 -23.34 -11.29
C LEU A 100 10.54 -24.72 -11.77
N PHE A 101 9.48 -25.26 -11.17
CA PHE A 101 8.95 -26.58 -11.50
C PHE A 101 7.85 -26.52 -12.56
N ASP A 102 7.96 -27.33 -13.60
CA ASP A 102 6.89 -27.56 -14.57
C ASP A 102 5.86 -28.52 -13.98
N THR A 103 4.74 -27.98 -13.51
CA THR A 103 3.60 -28.75 -13.00
C THR A 103 3.01 -29.69 -14.07
N GLY A 104 3.06 -29.29 -15.34
CA GLY A 104 2.59 -30.11 -16.46
C GLY A 104 3.34 -31.44 -16.59
N SER A 105 4.60 -31.50 -16.12
CA SER A 105 5.43 -32.71 -16.19
C SER A 105 4.95 -33.86 -15.29
N GLN A 106 4.16 -33.58 -14.26
CA GLN A 106 3.69 -34.58 -13.29
C GLN A 106 2.16 -34.66 -13.18
N TYR A 107 1.42 -34.11 -14.15
CA TYR A 107 -0.04 -34.14 -14.14
C TYR A 107 -0.62 -35.56 -14.17
N SER A 108 0.14 -36.54 -14.65
CA SER A 108 -0.25 -37.96 -14.62
C SER A 108 -0.40 -38.52 -13.20
N ARG A 109 0.21 -37.90 -12.19
CA ARG A 109 0.10 -38.27 -10.77
C ARG A 109 -0.98 -37.51 -10.02
N LEU A 110 -1.72 -36.62 -10.68
CA LEU A 110 -2.71 -35.76 -10.03
C LEU A 110 -3.76 -36.57 -9.25
N ASP A 111 -4.30 -37.64 -9.84
CA ASP A 111 -5.34 -38.44 -9.19
C ASP A 111 -4.80 -39.20 -7.96
N GLU A 112 -3.57 -39.69 -8.04
CA GLU A 112 -2.85 -40.31 -6.91
C GLU A 112 -2.70 -39.30 -5.76
N TRP A 113 -2.21 -38.10 -6.07
CA TRP A 113 -1.96 -37.05 -5.07
C TRP A 113 -3.24 -36.44 -4.50
N LYS A 114 -4.32 -36.36 -5.27
CA LYS A 114 -5.66 -36.01 -4.75
C LYS A 114 -6.14 -37.05 -3.73
N GLY A 115 -5.97 -38.33 -4.05
CA GLY A 115 -6.31 -39.43 -3.14
C GLY A 115 -5.50 -39.38 -1.84
N ASP A 116 -4.18 -39.19 -1.95
CA ASP A 116 -3.29 -39.03 -0.79
C ASP A 116 -3.68 -37.81 0.06
N LEU A 117 -3.93 -36.65 -0.55
CA LEU A 117 -4.28 -35.43 0.16
C LEU A 117 -5.60 -35.57 0.94
N TRP A 118 -6.60 -36.22 0.34
CA TRP A 118 -7.85 -36.54 1.02
C TRP A 118 -7.63 -37.46 2.22
N ASN A 119 -6.86 -38.53 2.05
CA ASN A 119 -6.57 -39.48 3.13
C ASN A 119 -5.73 -38.86 4.25
N LEU A 120 -4.85 -37.93 3.92
CA LEU A 120 -3.92 -37.30 4.85
C LEU A 120 -4.56 -36.17 5.66
N ALA A 121 -5.28 -35.29 4.97
CA ALA A 121 -5.75 -34.02 5.52
C ALA A 121 -7.26 -33.78 5.36
N GLY A 122 -8.00 -34.68 4.70
CA GLY A 122 -9.44 -34.51 4.48
C GLY A 122 -9.79 -33.33 3.56
N ILE A 123 -8.86 -32.88 2.72
CA ILE A 123 -9.06 -31.72 1.86
C ILE A 123 -9.76 -32.15 0.57
N PRO A 124 -10.98 -31.66 0.28
CA PRO A 124 -11.68 -32.02 -0.95
C PRO A 124 -11.03 -31.37 -2.17
N THR A 125 -11.08 -32.01 -3.33
CA THR A 125 -10.43 -31.51 -4.56
C THR A 125 -11.37 -31.61 -5.77
N PRO A 126 -12.18 -30.57 -6.05
CA PRO A 126 -13.09 -30.58 -7.20
C PRO A 126 -12.32 -30.76 -8.52
N PRO A 127 -12.75 -31.66 -9.42
CA PRO A 127 -11.98 -31.97 -10.64
C PRO A 127 -11.84 -30.76 -11.58
N ASN A 128 -12.84 -29.88 -11.59
CA ASN A 128 -12.94 -28.75 -12.51
C ASN A 128 -12.14 -27.51 -12.07
N ASP A 129 -11.55 -27.50 -10.87
CA ASP A 129 -10.76 -26.37 -10.39
C ASP A 129 -9.28 -26.55 -10.77
N HIS A 130 -8.92 -25.97 -11.92
CA HIS A 130 -7.56 -26.03 -12.44
C HIS A 130 -6.54 -25.39 -11.48
N GLU A 131 -6.86 -24.27 -10.84
CA GLU A 131 -5.95 -23.59 -9.91
C GLU A 131 -5.62 -24.46 -8.69
N THR A 132 -6.62 -25.17 -8.18
CA THR A 132 -6.41 -26.14 -7.10
C THR A 132 -5.59 -27.34 -7.57
N ASN A 133 -5.87 -27.85 -8.78
CA ASN A 133 -5.09 -28.96 -9.35
C ASN A 133 -3.61 -28.60 -9.51
N GLU A 134 -3.33 -27.40 -10.04
CA GLU A 134 -1.98 -26.86 -10.16
C GLU A 134 -1.30 -26.69 -8.78
N THR A 135 -2.03 -26.18 -7.79
CA THR A 135 -1.56 -26.02 -6.39
C THR A 135 -1.19 -27.38 -5.77
N ILE A 136 -1.98 -28.43 -6.02
CA ILE A 136 -1.70 -29.79 -5.54
C ILE A 136 -0.41 -30.30 -6.16
N VAL A 137 -0.31 -30.27 -7.49
CA VAL A 137 0.87 -30.76 -8.21
C VAL A 137 2.13 -30.02 -7.75
N PHE A 138 2.05 -28.69 -7.67
CA PHE A 138 3.17 -27.87 -7.20
C PHE A 138 3.57 -28.23 -5.77
N GLY A 139 2.62 -28.27 -4.82
CA GLY A 139 2.91 -28.60 -3.42
C GLY A 139 3.52 -29.99 -3.22
N TYR A 140 3.07 -31.00 -3.99
CA TYR A 140 3.65 -32.34 -3.95
C TYR A 140 5.07 -32.40 -4.52
N ILE A 141 5.32 -31.70 -5.65
CA ILE A 141 6.67 -31.60 -6.23
C ILE A 141 7.62 -30.91 -5.26
N VAL A 142 7.21 -29.80 -4.63
CA VAL A 142 8.03 -29.07 -3.66
C VAL A 142 8.30 -29.91 -2.41
N ALA A 143 7.29 -30.62 -1.89
CA ALA A 143 7.48 -31.52 -0.75
C ALA A 143 8.42 -32.70 -1.08
N TRP A 144 8.32 -33.24 -2.30
CA TRP A 144 9.25 -34.26 -2.80
C TRP A 144 10.67 -33.71 -2.90
N PHE A 145 10.85 -32.57 -3.57
CA PHE A 145 12.15 -31.90 -3.69
C PHE A 145 12.80 -31.66 -2.32
N LEU A 146 12.09 -31.05 -1.39
CA LEU A 146 12.61 -30.75 -0.05
C LEU A 146 12.97 -32.03 0.71
N GLY A 147 12.12 -33.05 0.66
CA GLY A 147 12.40 -34.35 1.27
C GLY A 147 13.63 -35.04 0.69
N GLU A 148 13.81 -34.95 -0.63
CA GLU A 148 14.94 -35.55 -1.33
C GLU A 148 16.25 -34.76 -1.12
N TYR A 149 16.17 -33.45 -1.00
CA TYR A 149 17.30 -32.59 -0.67
C TYR A 149 17.81 -32.85 0.76
N VAL A 150 16.91 -32.86 1.77
CA VAL A 150 17.32 -33.05 3.17
C VAL A 150 17.74 -34.47 3.52
N SER A 151 17.40 -35.46 2.69
CA SER A 151 17.95 -36.82 2.84
C SER A 151 19.41 -36.91 2.42
N ARG A 152 19.94 -35.89 1.74
CA ARG A 152 21.34 -35.80 1.26
C ARG A 152 22.13 -34.74 2.02
N GLN A 153 21.52 -33.58 2.26
CA GLN A 153 22.08 -32.52 3.08
C GLN A 153 21.80 -32.81 4.55
N LEU A 154 22.77 -33.41 5.24
CA LEU A 154 22.67 -33.83 6.64
C LEU A 154 23.35 -32.84 7.61
N ASP A 155 24.16 -31.92 7.10
CA ASP A 155 25.03 -31.08 7.92
C ASP A 155 24.41 -29.71 8.22
N THR A 156 23.54 -29.21 7.35
CA THR A 156 22.97 -27.86 7.45
C THR A 156 21.47 -27.89 7.68
N ALA A 157 20.96 -27.00 8.55
CA ALA A 157 19.53 -26.81 8.75
C ALA A 157 18.88 -26.20 7.50
N VAL A 158 17.66 -26.63 7.18
CA VAL A 158 16.91 -26.13 6.02
C VAL A 158 15.65 -25.42 6.49
N VAL A 159 15.50 -24.17 6.05
CA VAL A 159 14.30 -23.35 6.28
C VAL A 159 13.53 -23.24 4.97
N ALA A 160 12.27 -23.64 4.98
CA ALA A 160 11.34 -23.49 3.87
C ALA A 160 10.26 -22.47 4.23
N HIS A 161 10.26 -21.32 3.57
CA HIS A 161 9.33 -20.22 3.79
C HIS A 161 8.31 -20.18 2.65
N PHE A 162 7.04 -20.42 2.95
CA PHE A 162 5.96 -20.46 1.98
C PHE A 162 5.09 -19.20 2.04
N HIS A 163 4.83 -18.61 0.88
CA HIS A 163 3.93 -17.45 0.74
C HIS A 163 2.62 -17.85 0.06
N GLU A 164 1.51 -17.55 0.72
CA GLU A 164 0.15 -17.85 0.30
C GLU A 164 -0.23 -19.33 0.16
N TRP A 165 -1.54 -19.58 0.18
CA TRP A 165 -2.12 -20.92 0.15
C TRP A 165 -1.71 -21.73 -1.09
N GLN A 166 -1.43 -21.08 -2.23
CA GLN A 166 -0.98 -21.73 -3.47
C GLN A 166 0.39 -22.41 -3.33
N ALA A 167 1.28 -21.88 -2.50
CA ALA A 167 2.56 -22.52 -2.17
C ALA A 167 2.47 -23.35 -0.87
N GLY A 168 1.51 -23.03 0.01
CA GLY A 168 1.39 -23.60 1.35
C GLY A 168 1.02 -25.09 1.41
N LEU A 169 0.55 -25.69 0.31
CA LEU A 169 0.13 -27.11 0.31
C LEU A 169 1.26 -28.09 0.65
N ALA A 170 2.53 -27.73 0.39
CA ALA A 170 3.67 -28.56 0.77
C ALA A 170 3.82 -28.72 2.30
N ILE A 171 3.39 -27.73 3.09
CA ILE A 171 3.57 -27.70 4.54
C ILE A 171 2.91 -28.89 5.26
N PRO A 172 1.59 -29.17 5.09
CA PRO A 172 0.97 -30.33 5.73
C PRO A 172 1.61 -31.66 5.31
N LEU A 173 2.10 -31.76 4.07
CA LEU A 173 2.81 -32.96 3.58
C LEU A 173 4.14 -33.15 4.32
N LEU A 174 4.94 -32.08 4.42
CA LEU A 174 6.24 -32.09 5.11
C LEU A 174 6.06 -32.46 6.58
N ARG A 175 5.10 -31.85 7.27
CA ARG A 175 4.81 -32.13 8.69
C ARG A 175 4.37 -33.57 8.91
N LYS A 176 3.45 -34.10 8.07
CA LYS A 176 2.97 -35.47 8.23
C LYS A 176 4.04 -36.52 7.93
N ARG A 177 4.90 -36.24 6.95
CA ARG A 177 6.00 -37.13 6.54
C ARG A 177 7.23 -37.02 7.46
N HIS A 178 7.18 -36.16 8.48
CA HIS A 178 8.30 -35.89 9.40
C HIS A 178 9.60 -35.56 8.64
N VAL A 179 9.47 -34.74 7.59
CA VAL A 179 10.62 -34.27 6.83
C VAL A 179 11.39 -33.26 7.68
N ASP A 180 12.71 -33.43 7.75
CA ASP A 180 13.62 -32.63 8.59
C ASP A 180 13.90 -31.24 7.97
N VAL A 181 12.83 -30.43 7.86
CA VAL A 181 12.80 -29.07 7.32
C VAL A 181 11.98 -28.20 8.26
N THR A 182 12.50 -27.01 8.55
CA THR A 182 11.79 -25.99 9.31
C THR A 182 10.87 -25.19 8.40
N THR A 183 9.60 -25.05 8.76
CA THR A 183 8.57 -24.44 7.89
C THR A 183 8.03 -23.12 8.42
N ILE A 184 7.91 -22.12 7.54
CA ILE A 184 7.28 -20.83 7.82
C ILE A 184 6.16 -20.62 6.81
N PHE A 185 4.99 -20.19 7.27
CA PHE A 185 3.89 -19.80 6.41
C PHE A 185 3.56 -18.33 6.60
N THR A 186 3.58 -17.55 5.52
CA THR A 186 3.08 -16.18 5.50
C THR A 186 1.87 -16.08 4.60
N THR A 187 0.71 -15.75 5.20
CA THR A 187 -0.46 -15.33 4.43
C THR A 187 -0.45 -13.80 4.28
N HIS A 188 -0.57 -13.34 3.04
CA HIS A 188 -0.67 -11.91 2.71
C HIS A 188 -2.12 -11.44 2.77
N ALA A 189 -3.09 -12.32 2.62
CA ALA A 189 -4.52 -12.06 2.82
C ALA A 189 -5.23 -13.38 3.11
N THR A 190 -6.30 -13.39 3.90
CA THR A 190 -7.12 -14.61 3.98
C THR A 190 -8.09 -14.69 2.81
N LEU A 191 -8.31 -15.91 2.28
CA LEU A 191 -9.30 -16.14 1.24
C LEU A 191 -10.67 -15.62 1.68
N LEU A 192 -11.15 -16.06 2.84
CA LEU A 192 -12.49 -15.72 3.32
C LEU A 192 -12.68 -14.21 3.52
N GLY A 193 -11.71 -13.49 4.08
CA GLY A 193 -11.87 -12.06 4.29
C GLY A 193 -11.99 -11.27 3.00
N ARG A 194 -11.24 -11.66 1.97
CA ARG A 194 -11.32 -11.02 0.66
C ARG A 194 -12.70 -11.19 0.01
N TYR A 195 -13.32 -12.37 0.17
CA TYR A 195 -14.68 -12.63 -0.32
C TYR A 195 -15.79 -12.03 0.57
N LEU A 196 -15.60 -12.01 1.88
CA LEU A 196 -16.57 -11.45 2.82
C LEU A 196 -16.64 -9.93 2.67
N CYS A 197 -15.50 -9.25 2.56
CA CYS A 197 -15.45 -7.79 2.37
C CYS A 197 -16.00 -7.32 1.01
N ALA A 198 -15.92 -8.16 -0.02
CA ALA A 198 -16.58 -7.89 -1.29
C ALA A 198 -18.12 -7.94 -1.16
N GLY A 199 -18.64 -8.66 -0.17
CA GLY A 199 -20.06 -8.70 0.17
C GLY A 199 -20.55 -7.45 0.91
N SER A 200 -21.86 -7.28 1.03
CA SER A 200 -22.47 -6.22 1.85
C SER A 200 -22.59 -6.65 3.32
N VAL A 201 -21.52 -7.18 3.89
CA VAL A 201 -21.48 -7.62 5.30
C VAL A 201 -20.56 -6.73 6.10
N ASP A 202 -20.95 -6.47 7.35
CA ASP A 202 -20.07 -5.82 8.31
C ASP A 202 -19.03 -6.85 8.79
N PHE A 203 -17.85 -6.81 8.17
CA PHE A 203 -16.83 -7.84 8.31
C PHE A 203 -16.11 -7.76 9.66
N TYR A 204 -15.40 -6.66 9.93
CA TYR A 204 -14.49 -6.57 11.08
C TYR A 204 -15.20 -6.61 12.44
N ASN A 205 -16.46 -6.17 12.53
CA ASN A 205 -17.22 -6.21 13.78
C ASN A 205 -17.80 -7.61 14.08
N ASN A 206 -17.92 -8.47 13.06
CA ASN A 206 -18.55 -9.79 13.19
C ASN A 206 -17.60 -10.96 12.96
N LEU A 207 -16.27 -10.71 12.90
CA LEU A 207 -15.24 -11.72 12.60
C LEU A 207 -15.38 -13.01 13.44
N GLN A 208 -15.69 -12.86 14.73
CA GLN A 208 -15.85 -13.98 15.66
C GLN A 208 -17.11 -14.83 15.45
N TYR A 209 -18.11 -14.30 14.76
CA TYR A 209 -19.42 -14.95 14.58
C TYR A 209 -19.56 -15.68 13.24
N PHE A 210 -18.59 -15.57 12.33
CA PHE A 210 -18.65 -16.28 11.06
C PHE A 210 -18.41 -17.78 11.23
N ASP A 211 -19.36 -18.56 10.73
CA ASP A 211 -19.14 -19.96 10.42
C ASP A 211 -18.31 -20.06 9.13
N VAL A 212 -17.01 -20.28 9.32
CA VAL A 212 -16.01 -20.32 8.25
C VAL A 212 -16.27 -21.43 7.24
N ASP A 213 -16.79 -22.59 7.69
CA ASP A 213 -17.05 -23.73 6.83
C ASP A 213 -18.29 -23.47 5.97
N HIS A 214 -19.35 -22.92 6.57
CA HIS A 214 -20.55 -22.50 5.85
C HIS A 214 -20.25 -21.38 4.84
N GLU A 215 -19.52 -20.33 5.25
CA GLU A 215 -19.21 -19.20 4.37
C GLU A 215 -18.29 -19.60 3.21
N ALA A 216 -17.34 -20.50 3.43
CA ALA A 216 -16.48 -21.03 2.37
C ALA A 216 -17.26 -21.98 1.44
N GLY A 217 -18.13 -22.83 1.99
CA GLY A 217 -19.01 -23.71 1.22
C GLY A 217 -19.98 -22.95 0.32
N LYS A 218 -20.65 -21.92 0.86
CA LYS A 218 -21.58 -21.04 0.13
C LYS A 218 -20.93 -20.36 -1.08
N ARG A 219 -19.63 -20.09 -1.03
CA ARG A 219 -18.86 -19.45 -2.11
C ARG A 219 -18.13 -20.44 -3.01
N GLY A 220 -18.23 -21.74 -2.75
CA GLY A 220 -17.52 -22.76 -3.52
C GLY A 220 -16.00 -22.69 -3.37
N ILE A 221 -15.48 -22.17 -2.26
CA ILE A 221 -14.04 -22.03 -1.99
C ILE A 221 -13.57 -22.91 -0.82
N TYR A 222 -14.43 -23.79 -0.32
CA TYR A 222 -14.15 -24.64 0.84
C TYR A 222 -12.84 -25.42 0.73
N HIS A 223 -12.57 -26.02 -0.43
CA HIS A 223 -11.32 -26.74 -0.70
C HIS A 223 -10.07 -25.85 -0.62
N ARG A 224 -10.14 -24.63 -1.16
CA ARG A 224 -9.03 -23.66 -1.10
C ARG A 224 -8.80 -23.16 0.33
N TYR A 225 -9.89 -22.87 1.05
CA TYR A 225 -9.85 -22.51 2.46
C TYR A 225 -9.22 -23.62 3.32
N CYS A 226 -9.53 -24.89 3.05
CA CYS A 226 -8.92 -26.01 3.75
C CYS A 226 -7.40 -26.06 3.52
N ILE A 227 -6.92 -25.78 2.30
CA ILE A 227 -5.48 -25.68 2.00
C ILE A 227 -4.85 -24.56 2.83
N GLU A 228 -5.42 -23.35 2.76
CA GLU A 228 -4.93 -22.18 3.51
C GLU A 228 -4.87 -22.44 5.03
N ARG A 229 -5.95 -22.97 5.60
CA ARG A 229 -6.01 -23.33 7.03
C ARG A 229 -5.03 -24.44 7.38
N SER A 230 -4.90 -25.47 6.54
CA SER A 230 -3.95 -26.56 6.79
C SER A 230 -2.51 -26.06 6.77
N ALA A 231 -2.14 -25.19 5.83
CA ALA A 231 -0.82 -24.56 5.78
C ALA A 231 -0.56 -23.73 7.05
N ALA A 232 -1.54 -22.91 7.46
CA ALA A 232 -1.45 -22.13 8.68
C ALA A 232 -1.27 -23.00 9.92
N HIS A 233 -2.01 -24.09 10.10
CA HIS A 233 -1.89 -24.97 11.27
C HIS A 233 -0.64 -25.85 11.24
N CYS A 234 -0.22 -26.29 10.05
CA CYS A 234 0.90 -27.21 9.86
C CYS A 234 2.28 -26.53 9.75
N ALA A 235 2.37 -25.20 9.72
CA ALA A 235 3.66 -24.52 9.73
C ALA A 235 4.27 -24.45 11.14
N ASP A 236 5.59 -24.46 11.27
CA ASP A 236 6.25 -24.28 12.57
C ASP A 236 6.09 -22.84 13.05
N VAL A 237 6.17 -21.89 12.12
CA VAL A 237 5.88 -20.47 12.35
C VAL A 237 4.83 -19.99 11.35
N PHE A 238 3.79 -19.33 11.85
CA PHE A 238 2.74 -18.71 11.05
C PHE A 238 2.80 -17.19 11.19
N THR A 239 2.77 -16.47 10.08
CA THR A 239 2.90 -15.01 10.04
C THR A 239 1.90 -14.38 9.08
N THR A 240 1.61 -13.09 9.31
CA THR A 240 0.81 -12.24 8.42
C THR A 240 1.55 -10.96 8.10
N VAL A 241 1.08 -10.17 7.14
CA VAL A 241 1.76 -8.91 6.74
C VAL A 241 1.33 -7.67 7.52
N SER A 242 0.29 -7.76 8.35
CA SER A 242 -0.14 -6.67 9.23
C SER A 242 -0.86 -7.20 10.48
N HIS A 243 -1.03 -6.33 11.48
CA HIS A 243 -1.81 -6.64 12.69
C HIS A 243 -3.31 -6.83 12.39
N ILE A 244 -3.87 -6.11 11.40
CA ILE A 244 -5.28 -6.29 11.04
C ILE A 244 -5.52 -7.65 10.38
N THR A 245 -4.61 -8.09 9.49
CA THR A 245 -4.63 -9.44 8.91
C THR A 245 -4.34 -10.51 9.96
N ALA A 246 -3.54 -10.19 10.99
CA ALA A 246 -3.31 -11.10 12.11
C ALA A 246 -4.59 -11.37 12.91
N TYR A 247 -5.31 -10.29 13.23
CA TYR A 247 -6.61 -10.36 13.91
C TYR A 247 -7.64 -11.15 13.09
N GLU A 248 -7.69 -10.92 11.78
CA GLU A 248 -8.51 -11.69 10.85
C GLU A 248 -8.14 -13.18 10.84
N SER A 249 -6.85 -13.50 10.74
CA SER A 249 -6.36 -14.88 10.66
C SER A 249 -6.63 -15.68 11.92
N GLU A 250 -6.54 -15.05 13.10
CA GLU A 250 -6.91 -15.67 14.37
C GLU A 250 -8.35 -16.20 14.34
N HIS A 251 -9.29 -15.45 13.74
CA HIS A 251 -10.70 -15.81 13.69
C HIS A 251 -11.07 -16.67 12.49
N LEU A 252 -10.48 -16.45 11.31
CA LEU A 252 -10.84 -17.16 10.08
C LEU A 252 -10.02 -18.44 9.89
N LEU A 253 -8.72 -18.39 10.17
CA LEU A 253 -7.81 -19.54 10.08
C LEU A 253 -7.69 -20.31 11.40
N LYS A 254 -8.29 -19.80 12.49
CA LYS A 254 -8.30 -20.44 13.81
C LYS A 254 -6.90 -20.70 14.40
N ARG A 255 -5.92 -19.88 14.00
CA ARG A 255 -4.57 -19.84 14.55
C ARG A 255 -4.14 -18.39 14.63
N LYS A 256 -3.76 -17.93 15.82
CA LYS A 256 -3.11 -16.63 15.99
C LYS A 256 -1.72 -16.67 15.35
N PRO A 257 -1.35 -15.72 14.47
CA PRO A 257 0.02 -15.65 13.95
C PRO A 257 1.03 -15.43 15.06
N ASP A 258 2.21 -16.02 14.88
CA ASP A 258 3.36 -15.89 15.76
C ASP A 258 4.02 -14.50 15.65
N GLY A 259 3.86 -13.83 14.51
CA GLY A 259 4.41 -12.50 14.27
C GLY A 259 3.85 -11.85 13.00
N VAL A 260 4.19 -10.57 12.83
CA VAL A 260 3.83 -9.78 11.64
C VAL A 260 5.08 -9.48 10.84
N LEU A 261 5.01 -9.66 9.51
CA LEU A 261 6.07 -9.39 8.55
C LEU A 261 5.63 -8.24 7.61
N PRO A 262 5.75 -6.98 8.04
CA PRO A 262 5.36 -5.83 7.21
C PRO A 262 6.12 -5.81 5.89
N ASN A 263 5.45 -5.41 4.82
CA ASN A 263 6.07 -5.38 3.50
C ASN A 263 6.86 -4.09 3.29
N GLY A 264 8.17 -4.23 3.09
CA GLY A 264 9.04 -3.11 2.74
C GLY A 264 9.11 -2.80 1.25
N LEU A 265 9.87 -1.76 0.94
CA LEU A 265 10.27 -1.32 -0.39
C LEU A 265 11.79 -1.08 -0.41
N ASN A 266 12.41 -1.13 -1.58
CA ASN A 266 13.80 -0.72 -1.73
C ASN A 266 13.85 0.81 -1.88
N VAL A 267 14.23 1.50 -0.80
CA VAL A 267 14.38 2.95 -0.83
C VAL A 267 15.82 3.27 -1.23
N VAL A 268 16.04 3.40 -2.53
CA VAL A 268 17.30 3.95 -3.02
C VAL A 268 17.35 5.40 -2.61
N LYS A 269 18.28 5.75 -1.71
CA LYS A 269 18.50 7.13 -1.29
C LYS A 269 18.76 7.99 -2.51
N PHE A 270 17.83 8.88 -2.84
CA PHE A 270 18.14 10.01 -3.72
C PHE A 270 19.21 10.82 -2.98
N GLN A 271 20.41 10.92 -3.55
CA GLN A 271 21.57 11.52 -2.91
C GLN A 271 21.38 13.02 -2.61
N ALA A 272 20.31 13.64 -3.11
CA ALA A 272 19.93 15.02 -2.86
C ALA A 272 18.47 15.15 -2.34
N MET A 273 18.31 15.57 -1.09
CA MET A 273 17.01 15.85 -0.44
C MET A 273 16.10 16.85 -1.20
N HIS A 274 16.63 17.62 -2.15
CA HIS A 274 15.84 18.57 -2.96
C HIS A 274 15.46 18.03 -4.34
N GLU A 275 16.07 16.93 -4.78
CA GLU A 275 15.83 16.35 -6.10
C GLU A 275 14.39 15.88 -6.26
N PHE A 276 13.81 15.27 -5.22
CA PHE A 276 12.42 14.82 -5.25
C PHE A 276 11.42 15.99 -5.45
N GLN A 277 11.74 17.19 -4.93
CA GLN A 277 10.91 18.38 -5.15
C GLN A 277 11.00 18.88 -6.59
N ASN A 278 12.18 18.79 -7.21
CA ASN A 278 12.34 19.10 -8.63
C ASN A 278 11.59 18.08 -9.50
N LEU A 279 11.67 16.79 -9.17
CA LEU A 279 10.92 15.73 -9.84
C LEU A 279 9.40 15.96 -9.72
N HIS A 280 8.90 16.37 -8.55
CA HIS A 280 7.50 16.75 -8.37
C HIS A 280 7.10 17.87 -9.34
N GLN A 281 7.91 18.92 -9.50
CA GLN A 281 7.60 20.02 -10.42
C GLN A 281 7.57 19.56 -11.88
N THR A 282 8.57 18.79 -12.32
CA THR A 282 8.65 18.26 -13.68
C THR A 282 7.49 17.33 -14.00
N ALA A 283 7.16 16.40 -13.10
CA ALA A 283 6.04 15.49 -13.28
C ALA A 283 4.68 16.23 -13.24
N LYS A 284 4.53 17.20 -12.32
CA LYS A 284 3.33 18.05 -12.24
C LYS A 284 3.12 18.84 -13.52
N ALA A 285 4.19 19.30 -14.19
CA ALA A 285 4.08 19.97 -15.48
C ALA A 285 3.51 19.07 -16.58
N LYS A 286 3.89 17.78 -16.62
CA LYS A 286 3.28 16.79 -17.52
C LYS A 286 1.79 16.57 -17.21
N ILE A 287 1.39 16.54 -15.93
CA ILE A 287 -0.03 16.47 -15.54
C ILE A 287 -0.77 17.75 -15.95
N HIS A 288 -0.16 18.94 -15.78
CA HIS A 288 -0.73 20.20 -16.26
C HIS A 288 -1.01 20.17 -17.76
N ASP A 289 -0.11 19.60 -18.55
CA ASP A 289 -0.29 19.45 -19.99
C ASP A 289 -1.50 18.58 -20.32
N PHE A 290 -1.63 17.43 -19.67
CA PHE A 290 -2.81 16.58 -19.80
C PHE A 290 -4.09 17.34 -19.43
N VAL A 291 -4.11 18.04 -18.29
CA VAL A 291 -5.30 18.76 -17.80
C VAL A 291 -5.72 19.88 -18.76
N ARG A 292 -4.77 20.64 -19.33
CA ARG A 292 -5.09 21.63 -20.37
C ARG A 292 -5.75 20.99 -21.59
N GLY A 293 -5.23 19.84 -22.03
CA GLY A 293 -5.80 19.07 -23.14
C GLY A 293 -7.16 18.45 -22.83
N HIS A 294 -7.37 17.97 -21.60
CA HIS A 294 -8.62 17.31 -21.18
C HIS A 294 -9.77 18.32 -20.98
N PHE A 295 -9.46 19.49 -20.42
CA PHE A 295 -10.40 20.57 -20.13
C PHE A 295 -10.44 21.66 -21.22
N TYR A 296 -9.97 21.37 -22.43
CA TYR A 296 -10.00 22.33 -23.54
C TYR A 296 -11.42 22.86 -23.77
N GLY A 297 -11.54 24.15 -24.04
CA GLY A 297 -12.84 24.84 -24.18
C GLY A 297 -13.53 25.19 -22.86
N HIS A 298 -13.22 24.51 -21.75
CA HIS A 298 -13.76 24.77 -20.40
C HIS A 298 -12.67 25.05 -19.35
N PHE A 299 -11.51 25.50 -19.80
CA PHE A 299 -10.36 25.77 -18.95
C PHE A 299 -10.51 27.14 -18.25
N ASN A 300 -11.36 27.18 -17.22
CA ASN A 300 -11.77 28.39 -16.50
C ASN A 300 -11.17 28.52 -15.08
N PHE A 301 -10.13 27.75 -14.77
CA PHE A 301 -9.46 27.72 -13.46
C PHE A 301 -7.94 27.82 -13.59
N SER A 302 -7.29 28.33 -12.55
CA SER A 302 -5.82 28.48 -12.51
C SER A 302 -5.14 27.18 -12.07
N LEU A 303 -4.09 26.79 -12.80
CA LEU A 303 -3.29 25.60 -12.47
C LEU A 303 -2.36 25.82 -11.27
N ASP A 304 -1.99 27.07 -10.98
CA ASP A 304 -1.25 27.41 -9.76
C ASP A 304 -2.09 27.15 -8.50
N ASP A 305 -3.41 27.33 -8.66
CA ASP A 305 -4.47 27.11 -7.68
C ASP A 305 -5.20 25.77 -7.91
N THR A 306 -4.51 24.78 -8.48
CA THR A 306 -5.04 23.44 -8.68
C THR A 306 -4.24 22.40 -7.90
N LEU A 307 -4.96 21.54 -7.17
CA LEU A 307 -4.42 20.37 -6.50
C LEU A 307 -4.81 19.09 -7.24
N TYR A 308 -3.85 18.17 -7.32
CA TYR A 308 -4.03 16.85 -7.92
C TYR A 308 -4.12 15.82 -6.82
N VAL A 309 -5.27 15.17 -6.73
CA VAL A 309 -5.50 14.07 -5.81
C VAL A 309 -5.79 12.82 -6.61
N PHE A 310 -5.44 11.65 -6.10
CA PHE A 310 -5.65 10.43 -6.85
C PHE A 310 -5.93 9.23 -5.96
N THR A 311 -6.65 8.26 -6.51
CA THR A 311 -6.71 6.89 -6.01
C THR A 311 -6.26 5.95 -7.12
N ALA A 312 -5.56 4.87 -6.76
CA ALA A 312 -5.00 3.93 -7.71
C ALA A 312 -4.99 2.51 -7.15
N GLY A 313 -5.08 1.52 -8.03
CA GLY A 313 -4.92 0.12 -7.66
C GLY A 313 -5.71 -0.84 -8.55
N ARG A 314 -5.87 -2.07 -8.09
CA ARG A 314 -6.79 -3.03 -8.71
C ARG A 314 -8.21 -2.49 -8.67
N TYR A 315 -9.00 -2.82 -9.68
CA TYR A 315 -10.41 -2.46 -9.73
C TYR A 315 -11.22 -3.29 -8.72
N GLU A 316 -11.20 -2.85 -7.46
CA GLU A 316 -12.00 -3.39 -6.37
C GLU A 316 -12.79 -2.25 -5.71
N TYR A 317 -13.96 -1.92 -6.29
CA TYR A 317 -14.75 -0.71 -5.96
C TYR A 317 -14.96 -0.47 -4.46
N ARG A 318 -15.37 -1.50 -3.71
CA ARG A 318 -15.59 -1.40 -2.25
C ARG A 318 -14.33 -1.61 -1.42
N ASN A 319 -13.54 -2.64 -1.71
CA ASN A 319 -12.35 -2.96 -0.91
C ASN A 319 -11.33 -1.83 -0.93
N LYS A 320 -11.15 -1.16 -2.08
CA LYS A 320 -10.29 0.03 -2.22
C LYS A 320 -10.96 1.34 -1.82
N GLY A 321 -12.22 1.30 -1.39
CA GLY A 321 -12.97 2.46 -0.90
C GLY A 321 -13.29 3.52 -1.96
N VAL A 322 -13.42 3.13 -3.22
CA VAL A 322 -13.68 4.06 -4.34
C VAL A 322 -15.06 4.71 -4.20
N ASP A 323 -16.00 3.97 -3.63
CA ASP A 323 -17.31 4.47 -3.19
C ASP A 323 -17.15 5.67 -2.24
N MET A 324 -16.37 5.51 -1.17
CA MET A 324 -16.12 6.54 -0.17
C MET A 324 -15.30 7.70 -0.73
N TYR A 325 -14.34 7.40 -1.62
CA TYR A 325 -13.56 8.40 -2.34
C TYR A 325 -14.48 9.35 -3.12
N ILE A 326 -15.33 8.82 -4.01
CA ILE A 326 -16.21 9.64 -4.87
C ILE A 326 -17.24 10.43 -4.03
N GLU A 327 -17.82 9.79 -3.01
CA GLU A 327 -18.77 10.45 -2.10
C GLU A 327 -18.11 11.61 -1.34
N SER A 328 -16.90 11.40 -0.80
CA SER A 328 -16.15 12.44 -0.10
C SER A 328 -15.77 13.62 -0.99
N LEU A 329 -15.51 13.38 -2.28
CA LEU A 329 -15.22 14.41 -3.28
C LEU A 329 -16.46 15.25 -3.62
N ALA A 330 -17.65 14.65 -3.66
CA ALA A 330 -18.89 15.37 -3.87
C ALA A 330 -19.19 16.32 -2.70
N ARG A 331 -18.97 15.86 -1.45
CA ARG A 331 -19.08 16.69 -0.25
C ARG A 331 -18.02 17.79 -0.20
N LEU A 332 -16.79 17.47 -0.61
CA LEU A 332 -15.73 18.45 -0.75
C LEU A 332 -16.10 19.54 -1.76
N ASN A 333 -16.68 19.18 -2.91
CA ASN A 333 -17.16 20.12 -3.92
C ASN A 333 -18.17 21.09 -3.32
N TYR A 334 -19.15 20.59 -2.57
CA TYR A 334 -20.12 21.44 -1.87
C TYR A 334 -19.44 22.38 -0.87
N ARG A 335 -18.52 21.89 -0.04
CA ARG A 335 -17.82 22.70 0.97
C ARG A 335 -16.96 23.80 0.34
N LEU A 336 -16.22 23.49 -0.73
CA LEU A 336 -15.39 24.46 -1.44
C LEU A 336 -16.24 25.55 -2.12
N LYS A 337 -17.40 25.18 -2.70
CA LYS A 337 -18.36 26.14 -3.25
C LYS A 337 -18.91 27.05 -2.14
N LYS A 338 -19.38 26.45 -1.04
CA LYS A 338 -19.97 27.18 0.10
C LYS A 338 -18.98 28.14 0.78
N SER A 339 -17.71 27.74 0.89
CA SER A 339 -16.67 28.59 1.46
C SER A 339 -16.12 29.65 0.49
N GLY A 340 -16.61 29.71 -0.76
CA GLY A 340 -16.11 30.62 -1.78
C GLY A 340 -14.64 30.35 -2.16
N SER A 341 -14.16 29.11 -2.02
CA SER A 341 -12.76 28.78 -2.29
C SER A 341 -12.41 29.00 -3.76
N LYS A 342 -11.20 29.54 -4.00
CA LYS A 342 -10.59 29.64 -5.33
C LYS A 342 -9.88 28.35 -5.75
N MET A 343 -9.64 27.44 -4.80
CA MET A 343 -8.93 26.19 -5.06
C MET A 343 -9.76 25.28 -5.95
N THR A 344 -9.10 24.70 -6.95
CA THR A 344 -9.64 23.62 -7.78
C THR A 344 -8.94 22.32 -7.42
N VAL A 345 -9.70 21.24 -7.29
CA VAL A 345 -9.16 19.89 -7.09
C VAL A 345 -9.47 19.09 -8.35
N VAL A 346 -8.46 18.46 -8.95
CA VAL A 346 -8.65 17.48 -10.02
C VAL A 346 -8.32 16.11 -9.44
N ALA A 347 -9.35 15.27 -9.36
CA ALA A 347 -9.33 13.94 -8.76
C ALA A 347 -9.20 12.86 -9.83
N PHE A 348 -8.14 12.06 -9.74
CA PHE A 348 -7.87 10.96 -10.64
C PHE A 348 -8.25 9.61 -10.03
N ILE A 349 -8.84 8.75 -10.85
CA ILE A 349 -9.08 7.34 -10.51
C ILE A 349 -8.30 6.50 -11.52
N ILE A 350 -7.27 5.79 -11.07
CA ILE A 350 -6.42 4.93 -11.91
C ILE A 350 -6.70 3.46 -11.57
N MET A 351 -7.67 2.86 -12.24
CA MET A 351 -8.11 1.49 -11.97
C MET A 351 -8.44 0.74 -13.26
N PRO A 352 -7.64 -0.25 -13.68
CA PRO A 352 -7.82 -0.94 -14.95
C PRO A 352 -9.18 -1.63 -15.07
N ALA A 353 -9.91 -1.35 -16.15
CA ALA A 353 -11.21 -1.93 -16.44
C ALA A 353 -11.25 -2.50 -17.86
N ALA A 354 -12.31 -3.23 -18.20
CA ALA A 354 -12.55 -3.65 -19.57
C ALA A 354 -12.94 -2.44 -20.43
N THR A 355 -12.15 -2.13 -21.46
CA THR A 355 -12.34 -0.95 -22.32
C THR A 355 -12.15 -1.26 -23.81
N HIS A 356 -12.65 -0.38 -24.66
CA HIS A 356 -12.46 -0.34 -26.11
C HIS A 356 -11.64 0.89 -26.51
N SER A 357 -10.37 0.93 -26.06
CA SER A 357 -9.42 2.01 -26.33
C SER A 357 -9.90 3.40 -25.87
N TYR A 358 -9.15 4.43 -26.24
CA TYR A 358 -9.39 5.83 -25.86
C TYR A 358 -10.63 6.42 -26.52
N THR A 359 -11.28 7.38 -25.85
CA THR A 359 -12.33 8.17 -26.50
C THR A 359 -11.72 9.10 -27.55
N ILE A 360 -12.48 9.37 -28.62
CA ILE A 360 -12.08 10.32 -29.66
C ILE A 360 -11.87 11.72 -29.05
N ASP A 361 -12.71 12.09 -28.07
CA ASP A 361 -12.63 13.38 -27.37
C ASP A 361 -11.32 13.54 -26.60
N ALA A 362 -10.85 12.49 -25.90
CA ALA A 362 -9.59 12.54 -25.17
C ALA A 362 -8.39 12.75 -26.12
N LEU A 363 -8.34 12.01 -27.23
CA LEU A 363 -7.27 12.15 -28.24
C LEU A 363 -7.32 13.51 -28.94
N LYS A 364 -8.52 13.97 -29.31
CA LYS A 364 -8.73 15.26 -29.95
C LYS A 364 -8.29 16.42 -29.05
N GLY A 365 -8.63 16.37 -27.76
CA GLY A 365 -8.24 17.41 -26.79
C GLY A 365 -6.74 17.62 -26.76
N GLN A 366 -5.97 16.53 -26.61
CA GLN A 366 -4.51 16.58 -26.57
C GLN A 366 -3.90 17.06 -27.91
N ALA A 367 -4.45 16.61 -29.04
CA ALA A 367 -3.98 17.00 -30.36
C ALA A 367 -4.17 18.51 -30.62
N VAL A 368 -5.34 19.06 -30.29
CA VAL A 368 -5.62 20.50 -30.50
C VAL A 368 -4.75 21.36 -29.60
N THR A 369 -4.55 20.99 -28.33
CA THR A 369 -3.67 21.74 -27.43
C THR A 369 -2.20 21.65 -27.83
N LYS A 370 -1.74 20.50 -28.36
CA LYS A 370 -0.40 20.35 -28.91
C LYS A 370 -0.19 21.27 -30.11
N GLN A 371 -1.12 21.28 -31.07
CA GLN A 371 -1.06 22.18 -32.22
C GLN A 371 -1.04 23.67 -31.83
N LEU A 372 -1.81 24.06 -30.80
CA LEU A 372 -1.74 25.43 -30.27
C LEU A 372 -0.35 25.72 -29.71
N ARG A 373 0.22 24.81 -28.90
CA ARG A 373 1.56 24.99 -28.33
C ARG A 373 2.62 25.12 -29.42
N ASP A 374 2.62 24.22 -30.41
CA ASP A 374 3.58 24.25 -31.52
C ASP A 374 3.49 25.59 -32.29
N THR A 375 2.27 26.08 -32.52
CA THR A 375 2.03 27.38 -33.15
C THR A 375 2.57 28.54 -32.30
N VAL A 376 2.35 28.52 -30.98
CA VAL A 376 2.86 29.55 -30.06
C VAL A 376 4.39 29.53 -30.02
N THR A 377 5.03 28.36 -30.02
CA THR A 377 6.48 28.23 -30.09
C THR A 377 7.06 28.82 -31.38
N GLU A 378 6.40 28.57 -32.52
CA GLU A 378 6.81 29.17 -33.79
C GLU A 378 6.72 30.70 -33.76
N ILE A 379 5.61 31.25 -33.24
CA ILE A 379 5.43 32.69 -33.06
C ILE A 379 6.47 33.25 -32.10
N GLN A 380 6.76 32.56 -30.98
CA GLN A 380 7.77 32.97 -30.01
C GLN A 380 9.16 33.06 -30.67
N ASN A 381 9.53 32.11 -31.53
CA ASN A 381 10.80 32.15 -32.25
C ASN A 381 10.87 33.33 -33.22
N ARG A 382 9.78 33.62 -33.96
CA ARG A 382 9.66 34.78 -34.86
C ARG A 382 9.76 36.11 -34.09
N VAL A 383 9.05 36.22 -32.97
CA VAL A 383 9.09 37.38 -32.06
C VAL A 383 10.49 37.57 -31.50
N GLY A 384 11.14 36.50 -31.04
CA GLY A 384 12.50 36.54 -30.52
C GLY A 384 13.52 37.03 -31.55
N ALA A 385 13.41 36.57 -32.79
CA ALA A 385 14.26 37.05 -33.89
C ALA A 385 14.06 38.55 -34.18
N ARG A 386 12.80 39.02 -34.28
CA ARG A 386 12.48 40.44 -34.48
C ARG A 386 12.99 41.31 -33.33
N LEU A 387 12.83 40.85 -32.10
CA LEU A 387 13.31 41.53 -30.91
C LEU A 387 14.85 41.64 -30.90
N PHE A 388 15.56 40.56 -31.25
CA PHE A 388 17.02 40.54 -31.34
C PHE A 388 17.54 41.49 -32.43
N GLU A 389 16.94 41.44 -33.63
CA GLU A 389 17.30 42.35 -34.73
C GLU A 389 17.07 43.82 -34.38
N HIS A 390 16.00 44.12 -33.65
CA HIS A 390 15.72 45.47 -33.21
C HIS A 390 16.71 45.93 -32.14
N ALA A 391 17.04 45.06 -31.19
CA ALA A 391 17.99 45.36 -30.12
C ALA A 391 19.41 45.60 -30.65
N ILE A 392 19.91 44.79 -31.60
CA ILE A 392 21.26 44.96 -32.16
C ILE A 392 21.40 46.21 -33.05
N ARG A 393 20.29 46.70 -33.61
CA ARG A 393 20.27 47.95 -34.40
C ARG A 393 20.16 49.21 -33.54
N SER A 394 19.85 49.07 -32.26
CA SER A 394 19.74 50.20 -31.35
C SER A 394 21.13 50.63 -30.88
N ASN A 395 21.61 51.79 -31.35
CA ASN A 395 22.94 52.33 -31.03
C ASN A 395 23.03 52.97 -29.62
N GLY A 396 22.37 52.37 -28.62
CA GLY A 396 22.44 52.85 -27.23
C GLY A 396 21.56 54.06 -26.89
N GLU A 397 20.69 54.53 -27.79
CA GLU A 397 19.67 55.52 -27.46
C GLU A 397 18.48 54.85 -26.75
N HIS A 398 18.15 55.32 -25.55
CA HIS A 398 17.12 54.76 -24.66
C HIS A 398 15.67 54.69 -25.22
N SER A 399 15.40 55.09 -26.47
CA SER A 399 14.03 55.38 -26.95
C SER A 399 13.41 54.37 -27.93
N THR A 400 13.99 53.18 -28.14
CA THR A 400 13.47 52.26 -29.17
C THR A 400 13.28 50.83 -28.65
N LEU A 401 12.41 50.63 -27.66
CA LEU A 401 11.82 49.31 -27.49
C LEU A 401 10.79 49.07 -28.62
N PRO A 402 10.78 47.91 -29.29
CA PRO A 402 9.82 47.64 -30.34
C PRO A 402 8.40 47.60 -29.76
N SER A 403 7.44 48.22 -30.43
CA SER A 403 6.04 48.16 -30.00
C SER A 403 5.51 46.72 -30.13
N PRO A 404 4.55 46.29 -29.29
CA PRO A 404 3.95 44.96 -29.38
C PRO A 404 3.38 44.61 -30.78
N GLU A 405 2.98 45.63 -31.52
CA GLU A 405 2.44 45.52 -32.89
C GLU A 405 3.51 45.15 -33.93
N VAL A 406 4.76 45.58 -33.71
CA VAL A 406 5.90 45.22 -34.57
C VAL A 406 6.37 43.79 -34.28
N LEU A 407 6.24 43.34 -33.04
CA LEU A 407 6.65 42.01 -32.62
C LEU A 407 5.70 40.92 -33.15
N LEU A 408 4.38 41.16 -33.15
CA LEU A 408 3.37 40.18 -33.58
C LEU A 408 2.72 40.56 -34.92
N SER A 409 3.09 39.86 -36.00
CA SER A 409 2.59 40.15 -37.35
C SER A 409 1.12 39.75 -37.53
N GLU A 410 0.45 40.30 -38.56
CA GLU A 410 -0.93 39.92 -38.89
C GLU A 410 -1.07 38.45 -39.28
N GLU A 411 -0.06 37.85 -39.93
CA GLU A 411 -0.02 36.43 -40.23
C GLU A 411 -0.02 35.58 -38.94
N ASP A 412 0.81 35.95 -37.97
CA ASP A 412 0.90 35.29 -36.66
C ASP A 412 -0.46 35.40 -35.92
N LYS A 413 -1.11 36.57 -35.98
CA LYS A 413 -2.45 36.78 -35.40
C LYS A 413 -3.51 35.92 -36.07
N VAL A 414 -3.50 35.78 -37.39
CA VAL A 414 -4.45 34.93 -38.13
C VAL A 414 -4.25 33.47 -37.76
N LEU A 415 -3.01 32.99 -37.72
CA LEU A 415 -2.68 31.61 -37.35
C LEU A 415 -3.12 31.30 -35.92
N LEU A 416 -2.81 32.19 -34.96
CA LEU A 416 -3.22 32.05 -33.57
C LEU A 416 -4.75 32.04 -33.43
N LYS A 417 -5.46 32.97 -34.10
CA LYS A 417 -6.93 32.99 -34.11
C LYS A 417 -7.50 31.67 -34.61
N ARG A 418 -6.98 31.10 -35.71
CA ARG A 418 -7.44 29.79 -36.23
C ARG A 418 -7.29 28.67 -35.20
N ARG A 419 -6.18 28.65 -34.44
CA ARG A 419 -5.99 27.67 -33.35
C ARG A 419 -6.94 27.90 -32.18
N ILE A 420 -7.19 29.14 -31.80
CA ILE A 420 -8.16 29.49 -30.75
C ILE A 420 -9.58 29.05 -31.14
N PHE A 421 -9.98 29.24 -32.40
CA PHE A 421 -11.29 28.77 -32.88
C PHE A 421 -11.45 27.24 -32.78
N ALA A 422 -10.37 26.48 -32.98
CA ALA A 422 -10.39 25.02 -32.88
C ALA A 422 -10.55 24.51 -31.42
N LEU A 423 -10.30 25.36 -30.42
CA LEU A 423 -10.45 25.01 -29.00
C LEU A 423 -11.91 25.11 -28.51
N LYS A 424 -12.84 25.63 -29.32
CA LYS A 424 -14.24 25.71 -28.92
C LYS A 424 -14.84 24.31 -28.78
N ARG A 425 -15.48 24.07 -27.64
CA ARG A 425 -16.17 22.82 -27.31
C ARG A 425 -17.53 23.15 -26.69
N ASN A 426 -18.57 22.42 -27.09
CA ASN A 426 -19.92 22.56 -26.54
C ASN A 426 -20.23 21.53 -25.44
N ALA A 427 -19.61 20.35 -25.52
CA ALA A 427 -19.78 19.28 -24.53
C ALA A 427 -18.86 19.51 -23.33
N LEU A 428 -19.32 19.13 -22.13
CA LEU A 428 -18.50 19.19 -20.92
C LEU A 428 -17.24 18.31 -21.02
N PRO A 429 -16.19 18.61 -20.24
CA PRO A 429 -15.01 17.73 -20.13
C PRO A 429 -15.41 16.33 -19.64
N PRO A 430 -15.01 15.25 -20.33
CA PRO A 430 -15.49 13.92 -20.02
C PRO A 430 -14.97 13.45 -18.66
N VAL A 431 -15.75 12.63 -17.97
CA VAL A 431 -15.34 12.05 -16.68
C VAL A 431 -14.44 10.82 -16.85
N THR A 432 -14.45 10.18 -18.03
CA THR A 432 -13.59 9.03 -18.36
C THR A 432 -12.76 9.30 -19.61
N THR A 433 -11.57 8.69 -19.70
CA THR A 433 -10.66 8.83 -20.84
C THR A 433 -10.85 7.74 -21.91
N HIS A 434 -11.52 6.63 -21.59
CA HIS A 434 -11.69 5.46 -22.46
C HIS A 434 -13.16 5.16 -22.76
N ASN A 435 -13.41 4.42 -23.84
CA ASN A 435 -14.72 3.83 -24.07
C ASN A 435 -14.84 2.58 -23.18
N MET A 436 -15.73 2.57 -22.21
CA MET A 436 -15.93 1.41 -21.33
C MET A 436 -16.64 0.28 -22.09
N ALA A 437 -16.27 -0.97 -21.81
CA ALA A 437 -16.97 -2.13 -22.38
C ALA A 437 -18.42 -2.23 -21.85
N ASP A 438 -18.64 -1.91 -20.58
CA ASP A 438 -19.97 -1.80 -19.95
C ASP A 438 -20.09 -0.49 -19.16
N ASP A 439 -20.32 0.60 -19.87
CA ASP A 439 -20.41 1.95 -19.32
C ASP A 439 -21.58 2.15 -18.35
N ASN A 440 -22.70 1.46 -18.58
CA ASN A 440 -23.94 1.65 -17.83
C ASN A 440 -23.91 0.99 -16.45
N ASN A 441 -23.33 -0.20 -16.35
CA ASN A 441 -23.25 -0.94 -15.09
C ASN A 441 -21.92 -0.76 -14.35
N ASP A 442 -20.97 0.00 -14.92
CA ASP A 442 -19.71 0.31 -14.25
C ASP A 442 -19.96 1.02 -12.90
N PRO A 443 -19.51 0.46 -11.75
CA PRO A 443 -19.80 1.02 -10.44
C PRO A 443 -19.20 2.42 -10.22
N ILE A 444 -18.02 2.70 -10.78
CA ILE A 444 -17.35 3.99 -10.64
C ILE A 444 -18.13 5.06 -11.39
N LEU A 445 -18.45 4.83 -12.67
CA LEU A 445 -19.22 5.76 -13.48
C LEU A 445 -20.64 5.96 -12.95
N THR A 446 -21.30 4.88 -12.52
CA THR A 446 -22.63 4.96 -11.89
C THR A 446 -22.61 5.83 -10.64
N GLN A 447 -21.59 5.67 -9.80
CA GLN A 447 -21.42 6.50 -8.61
C GLN A 447 -21.17 7.98 -8.97
N ILE A 448 -20.31 8.26 -9.96
CA ILE A 448 -20.04 9.61 -10.45
C ILE A 448 -21.32 10.28 -10.96
N ARG A 449 -22.14 9.55 -11.72
CA ARG A 449 -23.46 10.02 -12.18
C ARG A 449 -24.39 10.30 -11.02
N ARG A 450 -24.44 9.41 -10.02
CA ARG A 450 -25.30 9.53 -8.83
C ARG A 450 -24.98 10.78 -8.00
N VAL A 451 -23.70 11.13 -7.87
CA VAL A 451 -23.27 12.31 -7.10
C VAL A 451 -23.13 13.58 -7.95
N GLU A 452 -23.48 13.51 -9.25
CA GLU A 452 -23.50 14.62 -10.20
C GLU A 452 -22.16 15.35 -10.40
N LEU A 453 -21.03 14.64 -10.30
CA LEU A 453 -19.71 15.19 -10.58
C LEU A 453 -19.38 15.13 -12.09
N PHE A 454 -20.00 16.00 -12.88
CA PHE A 454 -19.88 16.02 -14.35
C PHE A 454 -18.85 17.01 -14.90
N ASN A 455 -17.93 17.50 -14.06
CA ASN A 455 -16.95 18.53 -14.43
C ASN A 455 -17.57 19.85 -14.92
N ASN A 456 -18.71 20.26 -14.34
CA ASN A 456 -19.34 21.53 -14.68
C ASN A 456 -18.40 22.70 -14.37
N GLU A 457 -18.61 23.84 -15.02
CA GLU A 457 -17.80 25.05 -14.77
C GLU A 457 -17.84 25.53 -13.33
N SER A 458 -18.98 25.36 -12.65
CA SER A 458 -19.16 25.72 -11.25
C SER A 458 -18.47 24.75 -10.28
N ASP A 459 -18.18 23.51 -10.69
CA ASP A 459 -17.56 22.50 -9.84
C ASP A 459 -16.14 22.90 -9.44
N ARG A 460 -15.84 22.89 -8.14
CA ARG A 460 -14.51 23.09 -7.59
C ARG A 460 -13.71 21.80 -7.54
N VAL A 461 -14.38 20.65 -7.58
CA VAL A 461 -13.76 19.34 -7.72
C VAL A 461 -14.09 18.79 -9.10
N LYS A 462 -13.06 18.47 -9.87
CA LYS A 462 -13.15 17.81 -11.18
C LYS A 462 -12.73 16.35 -11.02
N ILE A 463 -13.27 15.46 -11.84
CA ILE A 463 -12.99 14.03 -11.82
C ILE A 463 -12.52 13.53 -13.18
N VAL A 464 -11.50 12.66 -13.15
CA VAL A 464 -10.93 11.98 -14.31
C VAL A 464 -10.71 10.52 -13.97
N PHE A 465 -11.56 9.65 -14.50
CA PHE A 465 -11.39 8.21 -14.48
C PHE A 465 -10.52 7.76 -15.65
N HIS A 466 -9.38 7.16 -15.34
CA HIS A 466 -8.46 6.55 -16.29
C HIS A 466 -8.46 5.02 -16.06
N PRO A 467 -9.32 4.28 -16.79
CA PRO A 467 -9.55 2.85 -16.59
C PRO A 467 -8.45 1.94 -17.19
N ASP A 468 -7.18 2.33 -17.12
CA ASP A 468 -6.05 1.55 -17.62
C ASP A 468 -4.80 1.79 -16.74
N PHE A 469 -3.75 1.00 -16.93
CA PHE A 469 -2.46 1.28 -16.31
C PHE A 469 -1.76 2.46 -16.97
N LEU A 470 -1.07 3.26 -16.16
CA LEU A 470 -0.24 4.36 -16.63
C LEU A 470 1.04 3.82 -17.28
N ASN A 471 1.37 4.38 -18.44
CA ASN A 471 2.54 4.05 -19.22
C ASN A 471 3.02 5.32 -19.95
N SER A 472 4.32 5.57 -19.94
CA SER A 472 4.96 6.68 -20.65
C SER A 472 4.66 6.71 -22.16
N ASN A 473 4.34 5.55 -22.76
CA ASN A 473 3.94 5.45 -24.17
C ASN A 473 2.48 5.84 -24.44
N ASN A 474 1.67 6.13 -23.41
CA ASN A 474 0.26 6.47 -23.59
C ASN A 474 0.10 7.84 -24.29
N PRO A 475 -0.75 7.95 -25.34
CA PRO A 475 -0.86 9.16 -26.15
C PRO A 475 -1.54 10.33 -25.43
N ILE A 476 -2.29 10.06 -24.36
CA ILE A 476 -3.02 11.09 -23.62
C ILE A 476 -2.27 11.57 -22.37
N LEU A 477 -1.73 10.64 -21.59
CA LEU A 477 -1.05 10.88 -20.32
C LEU A 477 0.23 10.05 -20.33
N GLY A 478 1.25 10.56 -21.04
CA GLY A 478 2.55 9.91 -21.21
C GLY A 478 3.40 10.01 -19.94
N LEU A 479 2.96 9.33 -18.90
CA LEU A 479 3.60 9.22 -17.59
C LEU A 479 3.61 7.76 -17.17
N ASP A 480 4.73 7.31 -16.63
CA ASP A 480 4.74 6.08 -15.84
C ASP A 480 4.08 6.34 -14.48
N TYR A 481 3.59 5.28 -13.83
CA TYR A 481 2.86 5.39 -12.55
C TYR A 481 3.64 6.18 -11.49
N GLU A 482 4.95 5.91 -11.32
CA GLU A 482 5.74 6.63 -10.32
C GLU A 482 5.90 8.12 -10.63
N GLU A 483 6.06 8.48 -11.91
CA GLU A 483 6.11 9.89 -12.31
C GLU A 483 4.77 10.57 -12.00
N PHE A 484 3.66 9.90 -12.30
CA PHE A 484 2.32 10.42 -11.99
C PHE A 484 2.11 10.64 -10.49
N VAL A 485 2.48 9.67 -9.65
CA VAL A 485 2.41 9.81 -8.18
C VAL A 485 3.23 11.01 -7.72
N ARG A 486 4.48 11.15 -8.17
CA ARG A 486 5.34 12.30 -7.85
C ARG A 486 4.73 13.63 -8.28
N GLY A 487 4.03 13.69 -9.41
CA GLY A 487 3.36 14.90 -9.89
C GLY A 487 2.09 15.27 -9.11
N CYS A 488 1.50 14.33 -8.36
CA CYS A 488 0.31 14.56 -7.56
C CYS A 488 0.62 15.29 -6.24
N HIS A 489 -0.42 15.71 -5.52
CA HIS A 489 -0.31 16.43 -4.25
C HIS A 489 -0.74 15.58 -3.05
N LEU A 490 -1.69 14.67 -3.24
CA LEU A 490 -2.23 13.81 -2.18
C LEU A 490 -2.75 12.49 -2.79
N GLY A 491 -2.27 11.36 -2.29
CA GLY A 491 -2.88 10.05 -2.54
C GLY A 491 -4.03 9.80 -1.57
N ILE A 492 -5.15 9.24 -2.03
CA ILE A 492 -6.34 8.99 -1.19
C ILE A 492 -6.76 7.53 -1.38
N PHE A 493 -6.53 6.71 -0.36
CA PHE A 493 -6.72 5.25 -0.36
C PHE A 493 -7.57 4.83 0.83
N PRO A 494 -8.88 5.14 0.82
CA PRO A 494 -9.76 4.90 1.97
C PRO A 494 -10.22 3.44 2.03
N SER A 495 -9.28 2.50 1.95
CA SER A 495 -9.55 1.06 1.81
C SER A 495 -10.37 0.49 2.97
N TYR A 496 -11.29 -0.42 2.64
CA TYR A 496 -12.00 -1.26 3.59
C TYR A 496 -11.26 -2.58 3.84
N TYR A 497 -10.77 -3.23 2.77
CA TYR A 497 -9.99 -4.46 2.87
C TYR A 497 -8.66 -4.28 2.14
N GLU A 498 -7.60 -4.08 2.91
CA GLU A 498 -6.25 -3.91 2.38
C GLU A 498 -5.23 -4.50 3.36
N PRO A 499 -4.82 -5.76 3.14
CA PRO A 499 -3.97 -6.46 4.10
C PRO A 499 -2.63 -5.76 4.40
N TRP A 500 -2.08 -5.05 3.40
CA TRP A 500 -0.92 -4.18 3.56
C TRP A 500 -1.23 -2.76 3.09
N GLY A 501 -1.05 -2.46 1.81
CA GLY A 501 -1.23 -1.11 1.27
C GLY A 501 0.04 -0.58 0.64
N TYR A 502 0.41 -1.15 -0.52
CA TYR A 502 1.57 -0.70 -1.28
C TYR A 502 1.44 0.72 -1.79
N THR A 503 0.26 1.08 -2.30
CA THR A 503 0.00 2.39 -2.90
C THR A 503 0.27 3.55 -1.93
N PRO A 504 -0.23 3.55 -0.67
CA PRO A 504 0.15 4.57 0.30
C PRO A 504 1.62 4.49 0.73
N ALA A 505 2.22 3.30 0.83
CA ALA A 505 3.65 3.15 1.15
C ALA A 505 4.56 3.75 0.06
N GLU A 506 4.27 3.48 -1.21
CA GLU A 506 4.94 4.07 -2.38
C GLU A 506 4.80 5.60 -2.38
N CYS A 507 3.63 6.13 -2.04
CA CYS A 507 3.43 7.57 -1.89
C CYS A 507 4.38 8.15 -0.84
N THR A 508 4.50 7.51 0.33
CA THR A 508 5.40 7.94 1.40
C THR A 508 6.87 7.90 0.94
N VAL A 509 7.30 6.84 0.26
CA VAL A 509 8.65 6.73 -0.31
C VAL A 509 8.93 7.83 -1.34
N MET A 510 7.92 8.26 -2.10
CA MET A 510 8.04 9.35 -3.07
C MET A 510 7.83 10.76 -2.47
N GLY A 511 7.67 10.88 -1.15
CA GLY A 511 7.46 12.16 -0.47
C GLY A 511 6.09 12.79 -0.71
N ILE A 512 5.09 11.98 -1.07
CA ILE A 512 3.71 12.41 -1.35
C ILE A 512 2.81 12.03 -0.17
N PRO A 513 2.15 13.01 0.48
CA PRO A 513 1.19 12.74 1.54
C PRO A 513 0.10 11.77 1.07
N SER A 514 -0.40 10.95 1.98
CA SER A 514 -1.44 9.97 1.68
C SER A 514 -2.52 9.93 2.76
N VAL A 515 -3.75 9.65 2.34
CA VAL A 515 -4.86 9.28 3.22
C VAL A 515 -5.03 7.76 3.14
N THR A 516 -5.08 7.10 4.28
CA THR A 516 -5.31 5.66 4.44
C THR A 516 -6.36 5.42 5.54
N THR A 517 -6.52 4.19 6.00
CA THR A 517 -7.52 3.81 7.01
C THR A 517 -6.90 2.94 8.10
N ASN A 518 -7.51 2.93 9.28
CA ASN A 518 -7.17 1.99 10.35
C ASN A 518 -7.65 0.53 10.11
N LEU A 519 -8.08 0.23 8.87
CA LEU A 519 -8.35 -1.12 8.36
C LEU A 519 -7.35 -1.54 7.28
N SER A 520 -6.45 -0.63 6.87
CA SER A 520 -5.33 -0.92 5.96
C SER A 520 -4.11 -1.30 6.79
N GLY A 521 -3.40 -2.35 6.41
CA GLY A 521 -2.20 -2.79 7.13
C GLY A 521 -1.13 -1.70 7.29
N PHE A 522 -0.94 -0.88 6.26
CA PHE A 522 -0.08 0.29 6.25
C PHE A 522 -0.58 1.35 7.23
N GLY A 523 -1.88 1.62 7.26
CA GLY A 523 -2.47 2.57 8.21
C GLY A 523 -2.26 2.14 9.65
N CYS A 524 -2.52 0.87 9.98
CA CYS A 524 -2.22 0.31 11.30
C CYS A 524 -0.73 0.45 11.65
N PHE A 525 0.15 0.05 10.74
CA PHE A 525 1.61 0.15 10.93
C PHE A 525 2.07 1.59 11.24
N MET A 526 1.59 2.57 10.46
CA MET A 526 1.94 3.97 10.67
C MET A 526 1.35 4.55 11.96
N GLN A 527 0.14 4.11 12.34
CA GLN A 527 -0.51 4.53 13.58
C GLN A 527 0.24 4.04 14.83
N ASP A 528 0.80 2.84 14.78
CA ASP A 528 1.55 2.27 15.90
C ASP A 528 2.92 2.94 16.06
N LEU A 529 3.54 3.33 14.94
CA LEU A 529 4.88 3.88 14.88
C LEU A 529 4.94 5.40 15.13
N ILE A 530 3.90 6.15 14.74
CA ILE A 530 3.91 7.63 14.75
C ILE A 530 2.80 8.16 15.67
N GLU A 531 3.16 9.04 16.60
CA GLU A 531 2.21 9.63 17.55
C GLU A 531 1.17 10.56 16.89
N ARG A 532 1.59 11.36 15.91
CA ARG A 532 0.71 12.26 15.14
C ARG A 532 0.91 12.08 13.63
N PRO A 533 0.34 11.02 13.03
CA PRO A 533 0.53 10.69 11.62
C PRO A 533 0.16 11.84 10.66
N GLU A 534 -0.89 12.61 10.98
CA GLU A 534 -1.38 13.71 10.14
C GLU A 534 -0.35 14.84 9.95
N ASP A 535 0.41 15.16 10.99
CA ASP A 535 1.44 16.20 10.97
C ASP A 535 2.64 15.81 10.09
N GLU A 536 2.86 14.49 9.96
CA GLU A 536 3.86 13.87 9.09
C GLU A 536 3.32 13.55 7.69
N GLY A 537 2.05 13.87 7.41
CA GLY A 537 1.43 13.71 6.08
C GLY A 537 0.82 12.33 5.81
N CYS A 538 0.61 11.52 6.84
CA CYS A 538 -0.19 10.30 6.79
C CYS A 538 -1.53 10.53 7.50
N TYR A 539 -2.60 10.72 6.74
CA TYR A 539 -3.94 10.91 7.31
C TYR A 539 -4.63 9.55 7.45
N ILE A 540 -5.13 9.21 8.63
CA ILE A 540 -5.71 7.89 8.91
C ILE A 540 -7.19 8.08 9.23
N VAL A 541 -8.05 7.66 8.30
CA VAL A 541 -9.50 7.66 8.50
C VAL A 541 -9.89 6.47 9.37
N ASP A 542 -10.70 6.73 10.40
CA ASP A 542 -11.29 5.69 11.21
C ASP A 542 -12.47 5.06 10.48
N ARG A 543 -12.28 3.82 10.02
CA ARG A 543 -13.31 2.99 9.40
C ARG A 543 -13.68 1.78 10.26
N ARG A 544 -13.07 1.64 11.44
CA ARG A 544 -13.27 0.51 12.34
C ARG A 544 -14.25 0.83 13.46
N SER A 545 -14.12 2.00 14.08
CA SER A 545 -14.92 2.38 15.25
C SER A 545 -16.09 3.32 14.93
N GLN A 546 -16.17 3.78 13.69
CA GLN A 546 -17.13 4.78 13.23
C GLN A 546 -18.11 4.23 12.20
N SER A 547 -19.24 4.93 12.06
CA SER A 547 -20.18 4.66 10.97
C SER A 547 -19.59 5.04 9.62
N VAL A 548 -20.08 4.45 8.53
CA VAL A 548 -19.64 4.78 7.17
C VAL A 548 -19.81 6.28 6.88
N GLU A 549 -20.89 6.88 7.36
CA GLU A 549 -21.19 8.30 7.17
C GLU A 549 -20.17 9.20 7.88
N ASP A 550 -19.80 8.86 9.12
CA ASP A 550 -18.79 9.59 9.87
C ASP A 550 -17.40 9.44 9.25
N SER A 551 -17.04 8.24 8.78
CA SER A 551 -15.79 8.01 8.04
C SER A 551 -15.72 8.83 6.75
N VAL A 552 -16.83 8.96 6.01
CA VAL A 552 -16.90 9.83 4.81
C VAL A 552 -16.68 11.28 5.21
N ASN A 553 -17.33 11.75 6.28
CA ASN A 553 -17.17 13.12 6.76
C ASN A 553 -15.73 13.42 7.20
N GLN A 554 -15.12 12.50 7.95
CA GLN A 554 -13.71 12.60 8.37
C GLN A 554 -12.77 12.64 7.15
N LEU A 555 -12.99 11.78 6.15
CA LEU A 555 -12.22 11.83 4.90
C LEU A 555 -12.37 13.19 4.22
N THR A 556 -13.60 13.69 4.09
CA THR A 556 -13.85 15.03 3.53
C THR A 556 -13.15 16.12 4.35
N ASP A 557 -13.11 16.02 5.68
CA ASP A 557 -12.45 16.98 6.57
C ASP A 557 -10.93 17.00 6.35
N HIS A 558 -10.28 15.84 6.25
CA HIS A 558 -8.84 15.76 5.95
C HIS A 558 -8.51 16.39 4.60
N VAL A 559 -9.28 16.06 3.55
CA VAL A 559 -9.04 16.62 2.21
C VAL A 559 -9.33 18.13 2.19
N PHE A 560 -10.40 18.58 2.84
CA PHE A 560 -10.73 20.01 2.94
C PHE A 560 -9.64 20.79 3.68
N SER A 561 -9.14 20.28 4.82
CA SER A 561 -8.01 20.87 5.55
C SER A 561 -6.74 20.94 4.67
N PHE A 562 -6.47 19.90 3.88
CA PHE A 562 -5.35 19.91 2.94
C PHE A 562 -5.49 21.00 1.86
N THR A 563 -6.70 21.26 1.36
CA THR A 563 -6.94 22.34 0.37
C THR A 563 -6.68 23.74 0.93
N GLN A 564 -6.70 23.92 2.25
CA GLN A 564 -6.43 25.20 2.91
C GLN A 564 -4.94 25.47 3.11
N LYS A 565 -4.07 24.45 2.94
CA LYS A 565 -2.62 24.63 3.12
C LYS A 565 -2.04 25.53 2.04
N THR A 566 -1.10 26.39 2.39
CA THR A 566 -0.32 27.18 1.42
C THR A 566 0.69 26.32 0.66
N ARG A 567 1.23 26.84 -0.45
CA ARG A 567 2.30 26.17 -1.21
C ARG A 567 3.50 25.81 -0.31
N ARG A 568 3.92 26.73 0.59
CA ARG A 568 5.00 26.51 1.55
C ARG A 568 4.68 25.40 2.56
N GLN A 569 3.46 25.39 3.10
CA GLN A 569 3.03 24.33 4.03
C GLN A 569 3.01 22.95 3.35
N ARG A 570 2.59 22.87 2.08
CA ARG A 570 2.62 21.61 1.31
C ARG A 570 4.04 21.12 1.03
N ILE A 571 4.96 22.02 0.66
CA ILE A 571 6.38 21.69 0.48
C ILE A 571 6.97 21.12 1.77
N ASN A 572 6.72 21.80 2.90
CA ASN A 572 7.19 21.35 4.21
C ASN A 572 6.61 20.00 4.60
N GLN A 573 5.33 19.75 4.33
CA GLN A 573 4.70 18.45 4.59
C GLN A 573 5.31 17.34 3.74
N ARG A 574 5.58 17.59 2.44
CA ARG A 574 6.29 16.60 1.60
C ARG A 574 7.69 16.26 2.12
N ASN A 575 8.44 17.26 2.60
CA ASN A 575 9.74 17.04 3.22
C ASN A 575 9.64 16.20 4.51
N ARG A 576 8.51 16.23 5.21
CA ARG A 576 8.27 15.38 6.39
C ARG A 576 7.94 13.96 5.98
N VAL A 577 7.03 13.79 5.02
CA VAL A 577 6.66 12.48 4.46
C VAL A 577 7.89 11.73 3.96
N GLU A 578 8.77 12.39 3.21
CA GLU A 578 9.97 11.76 2.66
C GLU A 578 10.91 11.23 3.75
N ARG A 579 11.00 11.90 4.91
CA ARG A 579 11.82 11.44 6.06
C ARG A 579 11.31 10.15 6.69
N LEU A 580 10.05 9.78 6.45
CA LEU A 580 9.48 8.51 6.91
C LEU A 580 9.87 7.35 6.00
N SER A 581 10.38 7.61 4.79
CA SER A 581 10.73 6.56 3.82
C SER A 581 11.68 5.48 4.37
N PRO A 582 12.69 5.77 5.23
CA PRO A 582 13.55 4.72 5.76
C PRO A 582 12.82 3.71 6.65
N LEU A 583 11.70 4.09 7.28
CA LEU A 583 10.90 3.19 8.11
C LEU A 583 10.26 2.07 7.29
N LEU A 584 10.06 2.31 5.99
CA LEU A 584 9.47 1.37 5.04
C LEU A 584 10.53 0.60 4.23
N ASP A 585 11.82 0.82 4.52
CA ASP A 585 12.91 0.16 3.80
C ASP A 585 13.11 -1.29 4.27
N TRP A 586 13.40 -2.19 3.33
CA TRP A 586 13.68 -3.60 3.65
C TRP A 586 14.86 -3.81 4.59
N LYS A 587 15.79 -2.86 4.74
CA LYS A 587 16.86 -2.94 5.76
C LYS A 587 16.31 -2.93 7.18
N ASN A 588 15.20 -2.25 7.41
CA ASN A 588 14.54 -2.21 8.71
C ASN A 588 13.49 -3.33 8.82
N LEU A 589 12.63 -3.46 7.80
CA LEU A 589 11.53 -4.43 7.85
C LEU A 589 11.97 -5.89 7.60
N GLY A 590 13.13 -6.09 6.97
CA GLY A 590 13.71 -7.42 6.75
C GLY A 590 14.12 -8.12 8.04
N ILE A 591 14.33 -7.37 9.13
CA ILE A 591 14.65 -7.93 10.45
C ILE A 591 13.52 -8.85 10.94
N GLU A 592 12.26 -8.50 10.67
CA GLU A 592 11.11 -9.33 11.08
C GLU A 592 11.12 -10.69 10.37
N TYR A 593 11.58 -10.75 9.11
CA TYR A 593 11.79 -12.03 8.41
C TYR A 593 12.90 -12.86 9.08
N SER A 594 14.00 -12.23 9.50
CA SER A 594 15.06 -12.91 10.24
C SER A 594 14.57 -13.43 11.60
N LYS A 595 13.76 -12.66 12.34
CA LYS A 595 13.11 -13.12 13.58
C LYS A 595 12.22 -14.34 13.35
N ALA A 596 11.39 -14.33 12.29
CA ALA A 596 10.54 -15.48 11.97
C ALA A 596 11.36 -16.74 11.64
N ARG A 597 12.47 -16.59 10.91
CA ARG A 597 13.38 -17.70 10.58
C ARG A 597 14.10 -18.24 11.81
N GLN A 598 14.57 -17.37 12.70
CA GLN A 598 15.18 -17.78 13.97
C GLN A 598 14.20 -18.49 14.89
N LEU A 599 12.97 -17.97 15.02
CA LEU A 599 11.91 -18.62 15.79
C LEU A 599 11.61 -20.03 15.27
N ALA A 600 11.55 -20.17 13.94
CA ALA A 600 11.28 -21.46 13.32
C ALA A 600 12.41 -22.47 13.60
N LEU A 601 13.67 -22.04 13.50
CA LEU A 601 14.83 -22.89 13.83
C LEU A 601 14.85 -23.26 15.31
N ARG A 602 14.50 -22.34 16.22
CA ARG A 602 14.44 -22.60 17.67
C ARG A 602 13.37 -23.63 18.01
N ARG A 603 12.22 -23.62 17.31
CA ARG A 603 11.14 -24.61 17.48
C ARG A 603 11.53 -25.98 16.93
N ALA A 604 12.23 -26.03 15.80
CA ALA A 604 12.63 -27.27 15.15
C ALA A 604 13.85 -27.94 15.82
N TYR A 605 14.82 -27.15 16.28
CA TYR A 605 16.09 -27.63 16.84
C TYR A 605 16.37 -27.03 18.24
N PRO A 606 15.49 -27.23 19.24
CA PRO A 606 15.65 -26.60 20.56
C PRO A 606 16.99 -26.96 21.21
N ASP A 607 17.45 -28.21 21.08
CA ASP A 607 18.73 -28.69 21.64
C ASP A 607 19.99 -28.03 21.05
N ALA A 608 19.84 -27.25 19.97
CA ALA A 608 20.91 -26.45 19.39
C ALA A 608 20.96 -25.02 19.98
N PHE A 609 19.86 -24.54 20.58
CA PHE A 609 19.76 -23.20 21.18
C PHE A 609 19.82 -23.23 22.71
N TYR A 610 19.35 -24.31 23.33
CA TYR A 610 19.37 -24.49 24.78
C TYR A 610 20.50 -25.48 25.16
N GLY A 611 21.39 -25.06 26.06
CA GLY A 611 22.46 -25.93 26.58
C GLY A 611 21.91 -27.15 27.34
N VAL A 612 22.77 -28.15 27.57
CA VAL A 612 22.46 -29.34 28.41
C VAL A 612 22.26 -28.87 29.86
N GLY A 613 21.03 -28.50 30.20
CA GLY A 613 20.69 -27.89 31.50
C GLY A 613 19.48 -26.96 31.50
N GLY A 614 18.95 -26.58 30.33
CA GLY A 614 17.72 -25.76 30.24
C GLY A 614 17.87 -24.29 30.65
N GLU A 615 19.07 -23.85 31.04
CA GLU A 615 19.41 -22.44 31.23
C GLU A 615 19.83 -21.84 29.89
N GLY A 616 18.84 -21.50 29.04
CA GLY A 616 19.05 -20.61 27.89
C GLY A 616 18.26 -19.33 28.10
N GLU A 617 18.77 -18.20 27.62
CA GLU A 617 18.07 -16.92 27.65
C GLU A 617 16.69 -17.09 26.99
N GLU A 618 15.63 -16.98 27.80
CA GLU A 618 14.29 -16.67 27.32
C GLU A 618 14.31 -15.23 26.82
N GLU A 619 14.94 -14.98 25.67
CA GLU A 619 14.66 -13.76 24.93
C GLU A 619 13.22 -13.87 24.44
N GLU A 620 12.31 -13.11 25.04
CA GLU A 620 10.99 -12.86 24.47
C GLU A 620 11.19 -12.28 23.06
N PHE A 621 10.90 -13.07 22.02
CA PHE A 621 10.87 -12.58 20.66
C PHE A 621 9.67 -11.65 20.50
N ASP A 622 9.89 -10.37 20.74
CA ASP A 622 8.89 -9.35 20.47
C ASP A 622 8.89 -9.03 18.96
N PHE A 623 7.80 -9.43 18.30
CA PHE A 623 7.50 -9.06 16.92
C PHE A 623 6.80 -7.72 16.92
N GLY A 624 7.50 -6.69 16.45
CA GLY A 624 7.06 -5.31 16.57
C GLY A 624 8.25 -4.36 16.52
N MET A 625 8.03 -3.17 15.97
CA MET A 625 9.03 -2.11 15.97
C MET A 625 8.76 -1.21 17.18
N GLU A 626 9.76 -0.99 18.04
CA GLU A 626 9.64 0.01 19.10
C GLU A 626 9.36 1.39 18.50
N ARG A 627 8.51 2.18 19.17
CA ARG A 627 8.15 3.54 18.74
C ARG A 627 9.41 4.38 18.53
N MET A 628 9.77 4.63 17.28
CA MET A 628 10.83 5.57 16.95
C MET A 628 10.27 6.99 16.96
N MET A 629 10.72 7.81 17.91
CA MET A 629 10.50 9.25 17.84
C MET A 629 11.27 9.77 16.61
N PRO A 630 10.59 10.35 15.60
CA PRO A 630 11.30 11.04 14.53
C PRO A 630 12.19 12.10 15.17
N ASN A 631 13.46 12.20 14.76
CA ASN A 631 14.39 13.21 15.28
C ASN A 631 13.72 14.59 15.25
N SER A 632 13.33 15.06 16.44
CA SER A 632 12.47 16.23 16.60
C SER A 632 13.23 17.49 16.19
N VAL A 633 12.65 18.27 15.30
CA VAL A 633 13.00 19.69 15.09
C VAL A 633 11.74 20.49 15.44
N PRO A 634 11.86 21.71 16.02
CA PRO A 634 10.75 22.34 16.73
C PRO A 634 9.50 22.50 15.89
N ALA A 635 8.35 22.58 16.56
CA ALA A 635 7.09 22.98 15.96
C ALA A 635 7.31 24.21 15.06
N SER A 636 6.71 24.19 13.87
CA SER A 636 6.65 25.31 12.93
C SER A 636 6.54 26.63 13.72
N PRO A 637 7.35 27.67 13.45
CA PRO A 637 7.36 28.85 14.28
C PRO A 637 5.95 29.43 14.35
N ARG A 638 5.34 29.34 15.54
CA ARG A 638 4.26 30.25 15.90
C ARG A 638 4.91 31.62 15.94
N PHE A 639 4.34 32.59 15.22
CA PHE A 639 4.75 33.99 15.29
C PHE A 639 4.93 34.40 16.76
N ARG A 640 6.18 34.49 17.21
CA ARG A 640 6.56 35.18 18.45
C ARG A 640 7.28 36.44 18.02
N MET A 641 6.68 37.59 18.33
CA MET A 641 7.36 38.88 18.33
C MET A 641 8.40 38.87 19.46
N SER A 642 9.61 38.37 19.22
CA SER A 642 10.78 38.66 20.06
C SER A 642 12.04 38.19 19.32
N GLY A 643 12.92 39.14 18.98
CA GLY A 643 14.08 38.93 18.12
C GLY A 643 15.32 38.51 18.87
N ILE A 644 15.49 37.19 19.08
CA ILE A 644 16.78 36.61 19.46
C ILE A 644 17.02 35.38 18.59
N ALA A 645 17.93 35.53 17.62
CA ALA A 645 18.39 34.45 16.74
C ALA A 645 19.26 33.46 17.51
N THR A 646 19.14 32.17 17.19
CA THR A 646 20.04 31.12 17.71
C THR A 646 20.95 30.60 16.61
N PRO A 647 22.11 29.99 16.92
CA PRO A 647 23.18 29.68 15.95
C PRO A 647 22.81 28.77 14.74
N GLY A 648 21.57 28.27 14.65
CA GLY A 648 21.02 27.58 13.48
C GLY A 648 20.58 28.51 12.33
N ASP A 649 20.46 29.82 12.56
CA ASP A 649 20.06 30.81 11.53
C ASP A 649 21.20 31.20 10.56
N ILE A 650 22.41 30.67 10.74
CA ILE A 650 23.61 31.03 9.95
C ILE A 650 23.70 30.23 8.63
N GLY A 651 22.99 29.09 8.51
CA GLY A 651 22.99 28.26 7.29
C GLY A 651 22.17 28.82 6.13
N THR A 652 21.43 29.91 6.35
CA THR A 652 20.54 30.57 5.38
C THR A 652 21.10 31.87 4.79
N LEU A 653 22.36 32.21 5.09
CA LEU A 653 23.01 33.45 4.61
C LEU A 653 23.59 33.36 3.19
N THR A 654 23.38 32.26 2.47
CA THR A 654 23.72 32.16 1.03
C THR A 654 22.62 32.71 0.11
N GLU A 655 21.41 32.99 0.61
CA GLU A 655 20.34 33.62 -0.17
C GLU A 655 20.47 35.16 -0.25
N GLU A 656 21.24 35.82 0.62
CA GLU A 656 21.51 37.27 0.52
C GLU A 656 22.51 37.64 -0.60
N MET A 657 23.18 36.65 -1.22
CA MET A 657 24.07 36.88 -2.37
C MET A 657 23.39 36.76 -3.74
N GLN A 658 22.12 36.37 -3.81
CA GLN A 658 21.35 36.35 -5.05
C GLN A 658 20.33 37.49 -5.05
N ALA A 659 20.75 38.61 -5.63
CA ALA A 659 19.94 39.81 -5.84
C ALA A 659 18.67 39.52 -6.67
N LEU A 660 17.59 39.10 -6.00
CA LEU A 660 16.23 39.21 -6.51
C LEU A 660 15.70 40.59 -6.11
N GLY A 661 15.71 41.50 -7.08
CA GLY A 661 15.19 42.85 -6.90
C GLY A 661 13.68 42.85 -6.70
N THR A 662 13.24 43.03 -5.46
CA THR A 662 11.89 43.51 -5.14
C THR A 662 12.01 44.73 -4.25
N SER A 663 12.06 45.91 -4.88
CA SER A 663 11.75 47.18 -4.23
C SER A 663 10.26 47.19 -3.92
N ASP A 664 9.88 47.19 -2.63
CA ASP A 664 8.66 47.82 -2.11
C ASP A 664 8.48 47.49 -0.62
N TYR A 665 9.21 48.18 0.26
CA TYR A 665 8.67 48.77 1.50
C TYR A 665 9.78 49.56 2.23
N ARG A 666 9.71 50.89 2.21
CA ARG A 666 10.54 51.78 3.05
C ARG A 666 9.71 52.35 4.20
N GLY A 667 10.25 52.26 5.42
CA GLY A 667 9.90 53.08 6.59
C GLY A 667 8.85 52.43 7.50
N TYR A 668 8.99 52.37 8.83
CA TYR A 668 9.46 53.39 9.77
C TYR A 668 9.94 52.75 11.09
N HIS A 669 11.00 53.30 11.71
CA HIS A 669 11.49 52.93 13.05
C HIS A 669 10.78 53.76 14.13
N TRP A 670 10.38 53.14 15.25
CA TRP A 670 10.02 53.83 16.50
C TRP A 670 10.89 53.33 17.67
N PRO A 671 11.18 54.17 18.68
CA PRO A 671 12.41 54.11 19.47
C PRO A 671 12.33 53.21 20.71
N SER A 672 13.52 52.79 21.15
CA SER A 672 13.80 52.04 22.39
C SER A 672 13.69 52.91 23.65
N GLN A 673 13.05 52.37 24.69
CA GLN A 673 13.16 52.70 26.12
C GLN A 673 12.44 51.56 26.87
N ALA A 674 12.77 51.13 28.09
CA ALA A 674 13.91 51.24 29.00
C ALA A 674 13.68 50.11 30.04
N ASP A 675 14.75 49.65 30.68
CA ASP A 675 14.72 48.67 31.77
C ASP A 675 13.90 49.14 32.99
N ASP A 676 13.31 48.19 33.73
CA ASP A 676 13.15 48.28 35.19
C ASP A 676 13.01 46.87 35.79
N GLU A 677 13.60 46.73 36.98
CA GLU A 677 14.06 45.53 37.68
C GLU A 677 13.02 44.88 38.62
N ASP A 678 13.34 43.63 38.99
CA ASP A 678 13.13 42.92 40.27
C ASP A 678 11.75 42.51 40.80
N GLU A 679 11.57 41.18 40.96
CA GLU A 679 11.42 40.53 42.28
C GLU A 679 11.55 38.99 42.14
N GLY A 680 12.35 38.37 43.02
CA GLY A 680 12.75 36.96 42.92
C GLY A 680 12.29 36.02 44.06
N TYR A 681 12.07 34.76 43.67
CA TYR A 681 12.35 33.46 44.34
C TYR A 681 11.57 33.00 45.61
N PRO A 682 11.70 31.72 46.07
CA PRO A 682 11.85 30.41 45.40
C PRO A 682 10.97 29.29 46.06
N PHE A 683 10.93 28.06 45.50
CA PHE A 683 11.12 26.74 46.21
C PHE A 683 10.76 25.53 45.29
N PRO A 684 11.23 24.29 45.59
CA PRO A 684 11.80 23.38 44.60
C PRO A 684 11.07 22.02 44.51
N LEU A 685 11.36 21.29 43.44
CA LEU A 685 10.95 19.90 43.24
C LEU A 685 11.83 18.95 44.06
N VAL A 686 11.20 18.08 44.86
CA VAL A 686 11.85 16.91 45.47
C VAL A 686 11.19 15.64 44.95
N MET A 687 11.96 14.84 44.21
CA MET A 687 11.65 13.46 43.87
C MET A 687 11.88 12.54 45.08
N LYS A 688 11.03 11.52 45.26
CA LYS A 688 11.28 10.40 46.18
C LYS A 688 11.02 9.07 45.47
N VAL A 689 12.04 8.23 45.49
CA VAL A 689 12.09 6.82 45.04
C VAL A 689 11.94 5.91 46.26
N ARG A 690 11.21 4.78 46.11
CA ARG A 690 11.29 3.45 46.79
C ARG A 690 9.93 2.75 46.66
N SER A 691 9.75 1.45 46.55
CA SER A 691 10.59 0.26 46.36
C SER A 691 9.64 -0.94 46.16
N ARG A 692 10.10 -2.00 45.48
CA ARG A 692 9.43 -3.30 45.29
C ARG A 692 8.90 -3.93 46.60
N ALA A 693 7.69 -4.48 46.59
CA ALA A 693 7.33 -5.83 47.10
C ALA A 693 5.80 -6.12 46.97
N SER A 694 5.50 -7.42 46.86
CA SER A 694 4.22 -8.14 47.03
C SER A 694 3.15 -8.11 45.92
N SER A 695 3.07 -9.27 45.26
CA SER A 695 1.87 -10.02 44.87
C SER A 695 0.63 -9.78 45.75
N VAL A 696 -0.56 -9.76 45.13
CA VAL A 696 -1.69 -10.71 45.34
C VAL A 696 -2.98 -10.13 44.71
N MET A 697 -3.57 -10.97 43.85
CA MET A 697 -4.99 -11.14 43.48
C MET A 697 -6.01 -9.98 43.54
N SER A 698 -6.59 -9.74 42.35
CA SER A 698 -8.02 -9.61 42.03
C SER A 698 -9.01 -9.14 43.09
N GLY A 699 -9.74 -8.07 42.76
CA GLY A 699 -11.11 -7.91 43.23
C GLY A 699 -11.58 -6.47 43.36
N ALA A 700 -12.36 -6.04 42.37
CA ALA A 700 -13.34 -4.96 42.42
C ALA A 700 -12.85 -3.52 42.69
N SER A 701 -13.16 -2.62 41.76
CA SER A 701 -14.16 -1.56 41.99
C SER A 701 -14.23 -0.62 40.76
N THR A 702 -15.31 -0.73 39.99
CA THR A 702 -15.84 0.39 39.19
C THR A 702 -17.01 1.02 39.97
N PRO A 703 -17.13 2.36 40.02
CA PRO A 703 -18.20 2.99 40.78
C PRO A 703 -19.43 3.26 39.92
N GLY A 704 -20.60 2.93 40.48
CA GLY A 704 -21.84 3.69 40.26
C GLY A 704 -23.00 2.94 39.62
N GLY A 705 -24.07 2.71 40.41
CA GLY A 705 -25.43 2.61 39.84
C GLY A 705 -26.43 1.68 40.53
N GLY A 706 -27.03 2.11 41.64
CA GLY A 706 -28.47 1.88 41.92
C GLY A 706 -28.93 0.53 42.51
N LYS A 707 -29.72 0.63 43.59
CA LYS A 707 -30.29 -0.45 44.42
C LYS A 707 -31.22 -1.41 43.64
N SER A 708 -31.05 -2.72 43.80
CA SER A 708 -32.11 -3.71 43.59
C SER A 708 -32.18 -4.68 44.77
N ASN A 709 -33.40 -4.81 45.33
CA ASN A 709 -33.74 -5.84 46.31
C ASN A 709 -33.75 -7.19 45.60
N SER A 710 -33.05 -8.19 46.15
CA SER A 710 -33.05 -9.55 45.62
C SER A 710 -34.41 -10.22 45.82
N LEU A 711 -34.93 -10.82 44.75
CA LEU A 711 -36.17 -11.60 44.74
C LEU A 711 -36.02 -12.83 45.63
N SER A 712 -37.06 -13.16 46.40
CA SER A 712 -37.05 -14.34 47.26
C SER A 712 -37.34 -15.62 46.45
N GLU A 713 -36.96 -16.78 46.98
CA GLU A 713 -37.23 -18.08 46.37
C GLU A 713 -38.75 -18.33 46.17
N GLY A 714 -39.59 -17.67 46.97
CA GLY A 714 -41.05 -17.67 46.80
C GLY A 714 -41.55 -16.87 45.59
N ASP A 715 -40.83 -15.82 45.19
CA ASP A 715 -41.17 -14.99 44.02
C ASP A 715 -40.81 -15.71 42.72
N LEU A 716 -39.70 -16.46 42.72
CA LEU A 716 -39.28 -17.31 41.59
C LEU A 716 -40.28 -18.45 41.34
N ARG A 717 -40.79 -19.09 42.41
CA ARG A 717 -41.82 -20.15 42.27
C ARG A 717 -43.16 -19.64 41.75
N LYS A 718 -43.53 -18.40 42.07
CA LYS A 718 -44.74 -17.76 41.51
C LYS A 718 -44.57 -17.39 40.04
N ALA A 719 -43.37 -16.99 39.63
CA ALA A 719 -43.05 -16.71 38.22
C ALA A 719 -43.10 -17.98 37.37
N ASP A 720 -42.55 -19.10 37.85
CA ASP A 720 -42.60 -20.39 37.15
C ASP A 720 -44.03 -20.94 37.03
N ALA A 721 -44.85 -20.81 38.07
CA ALA A 721 -46.25 -21.22 38.02
C ALA A 721 -47.06 -20.41 36.98
N ALA A 722 -46.78 -19.11 36.86
CA ALA A 722 -47.43 -18.25 35.87
C ALA A 722 -47.00 -18.56 34.42
N LEU A 723 -45.73 -18.94 34.20
CA LEU A 723 -45.21 -19.31 32.89
C LEU A 723 -45.75 -20.66 32.38
N SER A 724 -46.03 -21.59 33.29
CA SER A 724 -46.60 -22.90 32.95
C SER A 724 -48.05 -22.84 32.39
N GLN A 725 -48.78 -21.75 32.64
CA GLN A 725 -50.14 -21.55 32.13
C GLN A 725 -50.20 -20.89 30.73
N VAL A 726 -49.08 -20.40 30.20
CA VAL A 726 -49.04 -19.65 28.93
C VAL A 726 -48.70 -20.54 27.72
N ASN A 727 -48.08 -21.71 27.91
CA ASN A 727 -47.72 -22.64 26.83
C ASN A 727 -48.82 -23.66 26.46
N GLY A 728 -50.05 -23.45 26.92
CA GLY A 728 -51.14 -24.41 26.84
C GLY A 728 -52.27 -24.09 25.86
N VAL A 729 -52.13 -23.21 24.86
CA VAL A 729 -53.19 -22.99 23.84
C VAL A 729 -52.61 -22.51 22.50
N ASN A 730 -52.46 -23.41 21.53
CA ASN A 730 -52.82 -23.23 20.11
C ASN A 730 -52.22 -24.33 19.22
N GLY A 731 -53.00 -25.40 19.01
CA GLY A 731 -52.87 -26.27 17.85
C GLY A 731 -54.11 -26.14 16.97
N VAL A 732 -53.96 -25.70 15.72
CA VAL A 732 -54.96 -25.89 14.65
C VAL A 732 -54.27 -26.04 13.28
N ASN A 733 -54.30 -27.28 12.79
CA ASN A 733 -54.54 -27.80 11.43
C ASN A 733 -54.40 -26.91 10.18
N GLY A 734 -53.71 -27.46 9.17
CA GLY A 734 -53.91 -27.18 7.75
C GLY A 734 -53.58 -28.41 6.88
N ASN A 735 -54.61 -29.18 6.49
CA ASN A 735 -54.58 -30.18 5.42
C ASN A 735 -54.79 -29.49 4.06
N HIS A 736 -53.90 -29.69 3.10
CA HIS A 736 -54.18 -30.26 1.77
C HIS A 736 -52.92 -30.41 0.93
#